data_AF-A0A9D8TRG1-F1
#
_entry.id   AF-A0A9D8TRG1-F1
#
_cell.length_a   1.000
_cell.length_b   1.000
_cell.length_c   1.000
_cell.angle_alpha   90.00
_cell.angle_beta   90.00
_cell.angle_gamma   90.00
#
_symmetry.space_group_name_H-M   'P 1'
#
loop_
_entity.id
_entity.type
_entity.pdbx_description
1 polymer ?
#
loop_
_entity_poly.entity_id
_entity_poly.type
_entity_poly.pdbx_seq_one_letter_code
_entity_poly.pdbx_strand_id
1 'polypeptide(L)'
;NQMAADMIFFPAATSFTYNLKNNDSYYTEARADALLAFMKLSQIGGDPGILSGRNSRTIRKSLQSIVDYMYPDVSSKVAKELSDITGGNENYSASVIRQILLYKEYYPSINQGIRNLIKQIIEGNAYPESDYQTFKFLIKNGNEIKLTAEKFISFTSDISNRDLDQSIEEYMKLRREIYYTINRADYLDRNYAEFLSTFSTPVVAKKDSKDKAEASKTLDLQRSVLFEKSYLDYKNIVNDDFKEFTDYIQNNTERKRYFDSDYSDTSKVLHLQNVAADNITRDYEQTKKRLSSIINSRVYDKIKFGNQEEKYGYRVLADILKLVYATEDELPLEVKDPEYFESQFKKLESVFALKNRNLKNFMESHKNLENAKDLVNAAQMYLEYAEFVSKVQLSKNLLKHYPDDSSLTRKVADLAMSMNDAADDEDGLFNGMVNFESARRALGYFELDEQYAPKAVESFINPIAYLLQFDSRVKAKAQQKDDKNRIENKSSKLFSQYVENDKRISRIRKSVMLYSDAYVNYWAAFGDSIRPVFYDYSTFHDFTKESRAYEINAQLRDVYNMSYEVLSQIHDSVLSANGQGSRNNALKVIDSRRKLMDLNYNQACTNILNAWTLLPDDVLSANRYVNSLDKKKVRNDFTLVMAQGKSQNTLPWWDSYVRLGIRLLKSEANYSVAASLTEFQNRLYYFPVLRNGNTSGQVIVPEDMQKLRKQLLSFGIGQKKAAGNDTGKNETAASQNPQAEESSDEGVSSIQEPLLNGLKAGRSDISEWVSNVDFILKTFGSTDNPVIAKIAIPNIRTQNALIEKLYGKDYSNAMLRFRYVDIRAGKAAKKRFSTFVNDEDKVIYEDTVDIDSLELDFYRYSDDSKAGAKVAINGRYAPLKLYLDEHLIHLNNDKNNASYVPVNVLSSEGDKGILFLKVYFGQKMLAPEKWPSVENWPALSAY
;
A
#
# COMPACT_ATOMS: atom_id res chain seq x y z
N ASN A 1 -13.69 -22.19 88.74
CA ASN A 1 -12.46 -23.01 88.57
C ASN A 1 -12.65 -24.14 87.57
N GLN A 2 -13.63 -25.04 87.74
CA GLN A 2 -13.88 -26.13 86.78
C GLN A 2 -14.30 -25.64 85.38
N MET A 3 -15.27 -24.73 85.32
CA MET A 3 -15.68 -24.11 84.05
C MET A 3 -14.54 -23.37 83.31
N ALA A 4 -13.64 -22.71 84.04
CA ALA A 4 -12.51 -22.00 83.42
C ALA A 4 -11.46 -22.96 82.83
N ALA A 5 -11.20 -24.09 83.50
CA ALA A 5 -10.24 -25.06 82.97
C ALA A 5 -10.80 -25.84 81.78
N ASP A 6 -12.07 -26.23 81.81
CA ASP A 6 -12.71 -26.99 80.73
C ASP A 6 -13.03 -26.12 79.49
N MET A 7 -13.39 -24.85 79.68
CA MET A 7 -13.79 -23.95 78.57
C MET A 7 -12.66 -23.08 78.02
N ILE A 8 -11.57 -22.86 78.78
CA ILE A 8 -10.51 -21.93 78.39
C ILE A 8 -9.18 -22.67 78.32
N PHE A 9 -8.76 -23.32 79.41
CA PHE A 9 -7.40 -23.86 79.47
C PHE A 9 -7.21 -25.13 78.63
N PHE A 10 -8.09 -26.12 78.71
CA PHE A 10 -7.99 -27.33 77.90
C PHE A 10 -8.12 -27.02 76.39
N PRO A 11 -9.06 -26.17 75.94
CA PRO A 11 -9.08 -25.68 74.56
C PRO A 11 -7.82 -24.89 74.16
N ALA A 12 -7.27 -24.03 75.03
CA ALA A 12 -6.03 -23.31 74.76
C ALA A 12 -4.83 -24.23 74.63
N ALA A 13 -4.67 -25.20 75.54
CA ALA A 13 -3.59 -26.18 75.52
C ALA A 13 -3.67 -27.10 74.30
N THR A 14 -4.86 -27.58 73.93
CA THR A 14 -5.05 -28.42 72.74
C THR A 14 -4.87 -27.63 71.44
N SER A 15 -5.33 -26.37 71.38
CA SER A 15 -5.09 -25.47 70.25
C SER A 15 -3.61 -25.09 70.13
N PHE A 16 -2.93 -24.85 71.26
CA PHE A 16 -1.49 -24.62 71.30
C PHE A 16 -0.72 -25.86 70.81
N THR A 17 -1.13 -27.06 71.24
CA THR A 17 -0.59 -28.34 70.75
C THR A 17 -0.77 -28.45 69.23
N TYR A 18 -1.95 -28.15 68.71
CA TYR A 18 -2.21 -28.12 67.27
C TYR A 18 -1.32 -27.10 66.54
N ASN A 19 -1.14 -25.90 67.10
CA ASN A 19 -0.29 -24.86 66.53
C ASN A 19 1.20 -25.23 66.54
N LEU A 20 1.70 -25.86 67.60
CA LEU A 20 3.08 -26.34 67.64
C LEU A 20 3.37 -27.39 66.55
N LYS A 21 2.39 -28.22 66.22
CA LYS A 21 2.52 -29.27 65.21
C LYS A 21 2.36 -28.77 63.78
N ASN A 22 1.45 -27.82 63.54
CA ASN A 22 1.01 -27.45 62.19
C ASN A 22 1.39 -26.01 61.76
N ASN A 23 1.90 -25.16 62.67
CA ASN A 23 2.26 -23.79 62.35
C ASN A 23 3.79 -23.60 62.36
N ASP A 24 4.37 -23.35 61.19
CA ASP A 24 5.80 -23.11 60.99
C ASP A 24 6.21 -21.63 61.09
N SER A 25 5.33 -20.74 61.56
CA SER A 25 5.67 -19.32 61.75
C SER A 25 6.89 -19.14 62.66
N TYR A 26 7.57 -18.00 62.53
CA TYR A 26 8.69 -17.67 63.41
C TYR A 26 8.26 -17.66 64.88
N TYR A 27 9.15 -18.14 65.76
CA TYR A 27 8.97 -18.12 67.20
C TYR A 27 9.19 -16.69 67.72
N THR A 28 8.15 -16.14 68.32
CA THR A 28 8.25 -14.97 69.20
C THR A 28 8.68 -15.41 70.61
N GLU A 29 9.12 -14.47 71.44
CA GLU A 29 9.47 -14.72 72.85
C GLU A 29 8.28 -15.35 73.58
N ALA A 30 7.08 -14.79 73.41
CA ALA A 30 5.86 -15.32 74.02
C ALA A 30 5.53 -16.76 73.56
N ARG A 31 5.84 -17.11 72.30
CA ARG A 31 5.63 -18.48 71.79
C ARG A 31 6.66 -19.46 72.36
N ALA A 32 7.91 -19.02 72.49
CA ALA A 32 8.99 -19.82 73.09
C ALA A 32 8.73 -20.04 74.58
N ASP A 33 8.35 -18.98 75.31
CA ASP A 33 7.92 -19.03 76.71
C ASP A 33 6.76 -20.00 76.90
N ALA A 34 5.72 -19.91 76.05
CA ALA A 34 4.58 -20.82 76.09
C ALA A 34 5.00 -22.28 75.84
N LEU A 35 5.94 -22.54 74.93
CA LEU A 35 6.47 -23.89 74.67
C LEU A 35 7.23 -24.42 75.90
N LEU A 36 8.16 -23.65 76.46
CA LEU A 36 8.94 -24.05 77.63
C LEU A 36 8.06 -24.22 78.87
N ALA A 37 7.08 -23.33 79.07
CA ALA A 37 6.04 -23.44 80.07
C ALA A 37 5.19 -24.70 79.92
N PHE A 38 4.79 -25.02 78.69
CA PHE A 38 4.02 -26.22 78.38
C PHE A 38 4.83 -27.48 78.67
N MET A 39 6.12 -27.50 78.34
CA MET A 39 7.02 -28.60 78.69
C MET A 39 7.13 -28.81 80.21
N LYS A 40 7.30 -27.73 80.98
CA LYS A 40 7.36 -27.76 82.46
C LYS A 40 6.13 -28.37 83.12
N LEU A 41 4.93 -28.32 82.51
CA LEU A 41 3.74 -29.01 83.02
C LEU A 41 3.95 -30.53 83.15
N SER A 42 4.77 -31.11 82.27
CA SER A 42 5.09 -32.53 82.31
C SER A 42 5.94 -32.90 83.54
N GLN A 43 6.82 -32.02 84.02
CA GLN A 43 7.61 -32.29 85.24
C GLN A 43 6.71 -32.44 86.48
N ILE A 44 5.62 -31.67 86.53
CA ILE A 44 4.74 -31.59 87.70
C ILE A 44 3.73 -32.74 87.71
N GLY A 45 3.24 -33.18 86.53
CA GLY A 45 2.23 -34.24 86.43
C GLY A 45 2.72 -35.66 86.72
N GLY A 46 4.00 -35.87 87.07
CA GLY A 46 4.60 -37.17 87.38
C GLY A 46 4.95 -37.39 88.86
N ASP A 47 4.90 -36.34 89.67
CA ASP A 47 5.28 -36.39 91.08
C ASP A 47 4.05 -36.74 91.94
N PRO A 48 4.07 -37.75 92.83
CA PRO A 48 2.97 -38.01 93.75
C PRO A 48 2.64 -36.81 94.66
N GLY A 49 3.57 -35.85 94.81
CA GLY A 49 3.42 -34.58 95.53
C GLY A 49 3.11 -33.38 94.62
N ILE A 50 2.16 -33.51 93.68
CA ILE A 50 1.71 -32.44 92.74
C ILE A 50 1.43 -31.09 93.46
N LEU A 51 1.20 -31.10 94.77
CA LEU A 51 0.57 -30.04 95.55
C LEU A 51 1.46 -29.38 96.61
N SER A 52 2.79 -29.41 96.45
CA SER A 52 3.64 -28.48 97.21
C SER A 52 3.33 -27.02 96.77
N GLY A 53 3.40 -26.04 97.68
CA GLY A 53 3.17 -24.62 97.35
C GLY A 53 4.07 -24.09 96.23
N ARG A 54 5.22 -24.76 96.00
CA ARG A 54 6.14 -24.52 94.88
C ARG A 54 5.56 -24.98 93.54
N ASN A 55 4.95 -26.18 93.49
CA ASN A 55 4.35 -26.76 92.28
C ASN A 55 3.10 -25.99 91.83
N SER A 56 2.25 -25.54 92.76
CA SER A 56 1.07 -24.71 92.44
C SER A 56 1.45 -23.39 91.76
N ARG A 57 2.55 -22.76 92.18
CA ARG A 57 3.05 -21.54 91.56
C ARG A 57 3.58 -21.80 90.15
N THR A 58 4.26 -22.92 89.92
CA THR A 58 4.78 -23.30 88.60
C THR A 58 3.64 -23.64 87.65
N ILE A 59 2.63 -24.38 88.10
CA ILE A 59 1.41 -24.66 87.30
C ILE A 59 0.80 -23.35 86.83
N ARG A 60 0.46 -22.45 87.75
CA ARG A 60 -0.20 -21.17 87.42
C ARG A 60 0.60 -20.36 86.39
N LYS A 61 1.92 -20.25 86.58
CA LYS A 61 2.81 -19.57 85.63
C LYS A 61 2.78 -20.23 84.26
N SER A 62 2.86 -21.56 84.20
CA SER A 62 2.82 -22.29 82.94
C SER A 62 1.50 -22.11 82.19
N LEU A 63 0.36 -22.17 82.90
CA LEU A 63 -0.95 -21.94 82.27
C LEU A 63 -1.08 -20.50 81.77
N GLN A 64 -0.55 -19.55 82.54
CA GLN A 64 -0.57 -18.14 82.18
C GLN A 64 0.20 -17.89 80.89
N SER A 65 1.42 -18.41 80.74
CA SER A 65 2.20 -18.26 79.49
C SER A 65 1.48 -18.83 78.26
N ILE A 66 0.75 -19.93 78.41
CA ILE A 66 -0.02 -20.53 77.30
C ILE A 66 -1.24 -19.67 76.95
N VAL A 67 -1.94 -19.14 77.96
CA VAL A 67 -3.11 -18.26 77.78
C VAL A 67 -2.69 -16.91 77.19
N ASP A 68 -1.60 -16.32 77.69
CA ASP A 68 -1.04 -15.05 77.20
C ASP A 68 -0.66 -15.16 75.70
N TYR A 69 -0.12 -16.31 75.27
CA TYR A 69 0.17 -16.54 73.85
C TYR A 69 -1.08 -16.82 73.01
N MET A 70 -2.00 -17.66 73.49
CA MET A 70 -3.17 -18.07 72.71
C MET A 70 -4.25 -16.98 72.62
N TYR A 71 -4.27 -16.05 73.57
CA TYR A 71 -5.24 -14.96 73.67
C TYR A 71 -4.53 -13.63 73.98
N PRO A 72 -3.70 -13.10 73.07
CA PRO A 72 -2.86 -11.92 73.33
C PRO A 72 -3.65 -10.64 73.61
N ASP A 73 -4.92 -10.57 73.19
CA ASP A 73 -5.81 -9.43 73.43
C ASP A 73 -6.40 -9.42 74.86
N VAL A 74 -6.20 -10.49 75.64
CA VAL A 74 -6.66 -10.58 77.02
C VAL A 74 -5.64 -9.93 77.94
N SER A 75 -6.08 -8.97 78.77
CA SER A 75 -5.16 -8.31 79.72
C SER A 75 -4.48 -9.31 80.66
N SER A 76 -3.22 -9.07 81.01
CA SER A 76 -2.43 -9.95 81.89
C SER A 76 -3.09 -10.20 83.25
N LYS A 77 -3.90 -9.25 83.74
CA LYS A 77 -4.70 -9.41 84.95
C LYS A 77 -5.77 -10.49 84.77
N VAL A 78 -6.52 -10.43 83.66
CA VAL A 78 -7.55 -11.41 83.32
C VAL A 78 -6.93 -12.76 83.00
N ALA A 79 -5.84 -12.81 82.24
CA ALA A 79 -5.11 -14.05 81.98
C ALA A 79 -4.65 -14.72 83.28
N LYS A 80 -4.06 -13.95 84.20
CA LYS A 80 -3.66 -14.45 85.53
C LYS A 80 -4.83 -14.97 86.37
N GLU A 81 -5.99 -14.30 86.34
CA GLU A 81 -7.21 -14.74 87.02
C GLU A 81 -7.78 -16.03 86.41
N LEU A 82 -7.76 -16.14 85.08
CA LEU A 82 -8.19 -17.34 84.34
C LEU A 82 -7.23 -18.53 84.53
N SER A 83 -5.95 -18.26 84.74
CA SER A 83 -4.89 -19.26 84.97
C SER A 83 -4.76 -19.71 86.42
N ASP A 84 -5.46 -19.09 87.37
CA ASP A 84 -5.39 -19.47 88.79
C ASP A 84 -6.40 -20.57 89.16
N ILE A 85 -6.11 -21.80 88.73
CA ILE A 85 -6.92 -22.98 89.05
C ILE A 85 -6.61 -23.56 90.45
N THR A 86 -5.69 -22.96 91.22
CA THR A 86 -5.13 -23.55 92.45
C THR A 86 -5.93 -23.24 93.73
N GLY A 87 -6.89 -22.31 93.70
CA GLY A 87 -7.56 -21.77 94.89
C GLY A 87 -8.84 -22.46 95.39
N GLY A 88 -8.95 -23.81 95.40
CA GLY A 88 -10.11 -24.40 96.09
C GLY A 88 -10.42 -25.90 95.95
N ASN A 89 -9.78 -26.66 95.04
CA ASN A 89 -9.87 -28.13 95.06
C ASN A 89 -8.67 -28.74 94.31
N GLU A 90 -7.67 -29.16 95.07
CA GLU A 90 -6.37 -29.60 94.59
C GLU A 90 -6.42 -30.82 93.64
N ASN A 91 -7.46 -31.65 93.75
CA ASN A 91 -7.70 -32.81 92.88
C ASN A 91 -8.04 -32.41 91.43
N TYR A 92 -8.60 -31.21 91.23
CA TYR A 92 -9.08 -30.78 89.92
C TYR A 92 -7.93 -30.25 89.04
N SER A 93 -7.02 -29.46 89.58
CA SER A 93 -5.84 -28.97 88.86
C SER A 93 -4.93 -30.12 88.40
N ALA A 94 -4.78 -31.14 89.24
CA ALA A 94 -4.08 -32.38 88.87
C ALA A 94 -4.81 -33.14 87.75
N SER A 95 -6.15 -33.16 87.74
CA SER A 95 -6.95 -33.81 86.71
C SER A 95 -6.79 -33.13 85.35
N VAL A 96 -6.87 -31.81 85.29
CA VAL A 96 -6.72 -31.03 84.04
C VAL A 96 -5.32 -31.18 83.44
N ILE A 97 -4.27 -31.12 84.28
CA ILE A 97 -2.89 -31.36 83.83
C ILE A 97 -2.74 -32.79 83.31
N ARG A 98 -3.30 -33.79 84.01
CA ARG A 98 -3.30 -35.19 83.54
C ARG A 98 -4.02 -35.33 82.21
N GLN A 99 -5.17 -34.68 82.01
CA GLN A 99 -5.89 -34.71 80.73
C GLN A 99 -5.06 -34.15 79.57
N ILE A 100 -4.32 -33.06 79.80
CA ILE A 100 -3.43 -32.48 78.78
C ILE A 100 -2.23 -33.40 78.50
N LEU A 101 -1.62 -33.98 79.53
CA LEU A 101 -0.51 -34.91 79.36
C LEU A 101 -0.91 -36.24 78.71
N LEU A 102 -2.17 -36.66 78.88
CA LEU A 102 -2.76 -37.83 78.24
C LEU A 102 -3.28 -37.55 76.83
N TYR A 103 -3.28 -36.29 76.39
CA TYR A 103 -3.63 -35.94 75.03
C TYR A 103 -2.61 -36.53 74.06
N LYS A 104 -3.07 -37.35 73.11
CA LYS A 104 -2.20 -38.14 72.22
C LYS A 104 -1.16 -37.33 71.45
N GLU A 105 -1.45 -36.07 71.15
CA GLU A 105 -0.58 -35.18 70.38
C GLU A 105 0.38 -34.36 71.24
N TYR A 106 0.32 -34.47 72.57
CA TYR A 106 1.11 -33.63 73.49
C TYR A 106 2.62 -33.74 73.22
N TYR A 107 3.21 -34.93 73.35
CA TYR A 107 4.66 -35.12 73.14
C TYR A 107 5.08 -34.93 71.67
N PRO A 108 4.36 -35.48 70.66
CA PRO A 108 4.69 -35.21 69.25
C PRO A 108 4.75 -33.72 68.90
N SER A 109 3.82 -32.91 69.42
CA SER A 109 3.77 -31.48 69.12
C SER A 109 4.86 -30.69 69.85
N ILE A 110 5.23 -31.10 71.07
CA ILE A 110 6.38 -30.53 71.77
C ILE A 110 7.68 -30.82 71.01
N ASN A 111 7.89 -32.04 70.51
CA ASN A 111 9.09 -32.37 69.72
C ASN A 111 9.18 -31.53 68.45
N GLN A 112 8.05 -31.39 67.73
CA GLN A 112 7.98 -30.52 66.56
C GLN A 112 8.24 -29.05 66.93
N GLY A 113 7.69 -28.61 68.06
CA GLY A 113 7.88 -27.25 68.57
C GLY A 113 9.34 -26.93 68.88
N ILE A 114 10.01 -27.79 69.65
CA ILE A 114 11.44 -27.69 69.98
C ILE A 114 12.29 -27.73 68.72
N ARG A 115 12.00 -28.66 67.80
CA ARG A 115 12.72 -28.78 66.52
C ARG A 115 12.63 -27.47 65.74
N ASN A 116 11.44 -26.90 65.61
CA ASN A 116 11.23 -25.65 64.90
C ASN A 116 11.91 -24.46 65.59
N LEU A 117 11.78 -24.33 66.91
CA LEU A 117 12.43 -23.26 67.68
C LEU A 117 13.95 -23.33 67.54
N ILE A 118 14.57 -24.50 67.83
CA ILE A 118 16.02 -24.68 67.74
C ILE A 118 16.52 -24.45 66.32
N LYS A 119 15.80 -24.96 65.30
CA LYS A 119 16.14 -24.71 63.89
C LYS A 119 16.16 -23.21 63.60
N GLN A 120 15.12 -22.48 64.00
CA GLN A 120 15.02 -21.04 63.76
C GLN A 120 16.08 -20.24 64.54
N ILE A 121 16.45 -20.66 65.75
CA ILE A 121 17.56 -20.06 66.52
C ILE A 121 18.90 -20.30 65.81
N ILE A 122 19.16 -21.53 65.35
CA ILE A 122 20.39 -21.88 64.62
C ILE A 122 20.49 -21.11 63.30
N GLU A 123 19.37 -20.91 62.61
CA GLU A 123 19.27 -20.11 61.39
C GLU A 123 19.32 -18.59 61.67
N GLY A 124 19.19 -18.16 62.93
CA GLY A 124 19.21 -16.76 63.34
C GLY A 124 17.95 -15.98 62.92
N ASN A 125 16.79 -16.65 62.88
CA ASN A 125 15.49 -16.08 62.49
C ASN A 125 14.44 -16.11 63.62
N ALA A 126 14.76 -16.69 64.78
CA ALA A 126 13.90 -16.64 65.96
C ALA A 126 13.81 -15.21 66.51
N TYR A 127 12.73 -14.94 67.25
CA TYR A 127 12.42 -13.66 67.91
C TYR A 127 12.45 -12.47 66.93
N PRO A 128 11.62 -12.49 65.86
CA PRO A 128 11.61 -11.45 64.82
C PRO A 128 11.30 -10.04 65.36
N GLU A 129 10.63 -9.94 66.51
CA GLU A 129 10.32 -8.70 67.22
C GLU A 129 11.52 -8.08 67.93
N SER A 130 12.61 -8.82 68.12
CA SER A 130 13.78 -8.31 68.81
C SER A 130 14.44 -7.17 68.04
N ASP A 131 15.01 -6.21 68.79
CA ASP A 131 15.71 -5.07 68.19
C ASP A 131 16.83 -5.54 67.25
N TYR A 132 17.52 -6.64 67.57
CA TYR A 132 18.59 -7.18 66.74
C TYR A 132 18.11 -7.64 65.36
N GLN A 133 16.95 -8.31 65.29
CA GLN A 133 16.36 -8.72 64.00
C GLN A 133 15.90 -7.50 63.20
N THR A 134 15.33 -6.49 63.88
CA THR A 134 14.97 -5.20 63.27
C THR A 134 16.21 -4.49 62.71
N PHE A 135 17.32 -4.43 63.47
CA PHE A 135 18.60 -3.90 63.01
C PHE A 135 19.12 -4.62 61.78
N LYS A 136 19.16 -5.96 61.81
CA LYS A 136 19.61 -6.80 60.70
C LYS A 136 18.79 -6.50 59.44
N PHE A 137 17.48 -6.38 59.58
CA PHE A 137 16.58 -6.02 58.49
C PHE A 137 16.88 -4.62 57.93
N LEU A 138 16.98 -3.61 58.78
CA LEU A 138 17.26 -2.23 58.36
C LEU A 138 18.66 -2.09 57.72
N ILE A 139 19.68 -2.70 58.29
CA ILE A 139 21.04 -2.67 57.74
C ILE A 139 21.08 -3.34 56.36
N LYS A 140 20.41 -4.49 56.20
CA LYS A 140 20.29 -5.15 54.90
C LYS A 140 19.61 -4.25 53.86
N ASN A 141 18.43 -3.72 54.18
CA ASN A 141 17.67 -2.88 53.25
C ASN A 141 18.41 -1.59 52.90
N GLY A 142 19.02 -0.92 53.88
CA GLY A 142 19.81 0.27 53.63
C GLY A 142 21.03 -0.02 52.76
N ASN A 143 21.66 -1.19 52.90
CA ASN A 143 22.81 -1.57 52.09
C ASN A 143 22.39 -1.87 50.65
N GLU A 144 21.22 -2.47 50.44
CA GLU A 144 20.66 -2.65 49.10
C GLU A 144 20.33 -1.30 48.44
N ILE A 145 19.72 -0.36 49.18
CA ILE A 145 19.45 1.01 48.69
C ILE A 145 20.75 1.73 48.32
N LYS A 146 21.77 1.63 49.17
CA LYS A 146 23.11 2.18 48.93
C LYS A 146 23.72 1.62 47.64
N LEU A 147 23.73 0.29 47.48
CA LEU A 147 24.30 -0.36 46.30
C LEU A 147 23.58 0.06 45.02
N THR A 148 22.26 0.22 45.06
CA THR A 148 21.51 0.76 43.91
C THR A 148 21.89 2.20 43.61
N ALA A 149 22.11 3.04 44.62
CA ALA A 149 22.60 4.41 44.41
C ALA A 149 23.99 4.43 43.74
N GLU A 150 24.93 3.59 44.20
CA GLU A 150 26.27 3.47 43.63
C GLU A 150 26.23 2.97 42.17
N LYS A 151 25.40 1.96 41.88
CA LYS A 151 25.16 1.47 40.52
C LYS A 151 24.51 2.53 39.62
N PHE A 152 23.58 3.30 40.17
CA PHE A 152 22.89 4.37 39.44
C PHE A 152 23.89 5.44 39.00
N ILE A 153 24.73 5.91 39.92
CA ILE A 153 25.78 6.89 39.63
C ILE A 153 26.80 6.31 38.62
N SER A 154 27.30 5.10 38.86
CA SER A 154 28.33 4.48 38.01
C SER A 154 27.84 4.15 36.60
N PHE A 155 26.58 3.76 36.45
CA PHE A 155 25.95 3.60 35.13
C PHE A 155 26.02 4.90 34.34
N THR A 156 25.64 6.02 34.96
CA THR A 156 25.51 7.31 34.29
C THR A 156 26.85 7.95 33.90
N SER A 157 27.92 7.68 34.65
CA SER A 157 29.25 8.25 34.38
C SER A 157 29.92 7.74 33.10
N ASP A 158 29.48 6.60 32.55
CA ASP A 158 30.24 5.83 31.55
C ASP A 158 29.40 5.45 30.31
N ILE A 159 28.19 6.01 30.19
CA ILE A 159 27.25 5.77 29.07
C ILE A 159 27.88 5.99 27.69
N SER A 160 28.87 6.89 27.58
CA SER A 160 29.42 7.35 26.29
C SER A 160 30.37 6.34 25.61
N ASN A 161 30.88 5.35 26.34
CA ASN A 161 31.94 4.44 25.85
C ASN A 161 31.48 2.97 25.70
N ARG A 162 30.19 2.67 25.95
CA ARG A 162 29.67 1.31 26.00
C ARG A 162 29.08 0.86 24.67
N ASP A 163 29.13 -0.44 24.43
CA ASP A 163 28.35 -1.09 23.38
C ASP A 163 26.85 -0.87 23.60
N LEU A 164 26.10 -0.69 22.51
CA LEU A 164 24.70 -0.31 22.58
C LEU A 164 23.82 -1.41 23.19
N ASP A 165 24.01 -2.66 22.77
CA ASP A 165 23.17 -3.76 23.23
C ASP A 165 23.48 -4.10 24.69
N GLN A 166 24.76 -4.07 25.07
CA GLN A 166 25.18 -4.24 26.46
C GLN A 166 24.61 -3.13 27.37
N SER A 167 24.65 -1.87 26.93
CA SER A 167 24.14 -0.74 27.72
C SER A 167 22.61 -0.78 27.89
N ILE A 168 21.87 -1.27 26.89
CA ILE A 168 20.42 -1.51 27.01
C ILE A 168 20.13 -2.59 28.05
N GLU A 169 20.88 -3.70 28.06
CA GLU A 169 20.70 -4.77 29.05
C GLU A 169 20.98 -4.27 30.49
N GLU A 170 22.06 -3.52 30.67
CA GLU A 170 22.43 -2.91 31.95
C GLU A 170 21.37 -1.91 32.42
N TYR A 171 20.82 -1.09 31.52
CA TYR A 171 19.70 -0.19 31.82
C TYR A 171 18.47 -0.97 32.29
N MET A 172 18.10 -2.07 31.63
CA MET A 172 16.94 -2.87 32.02
C MET A 172 17.12 -3.52 33.39
N LYS A 173 18.34 -3.93 33.75
CA LYS A 173 18.67 -4.41 35.10
C LYS A 173 18.54 -3.27 36.11
N LEU A 174 19.14 -2.11 35.84
CA LEU A 174 19.08 -0.94 36.72
C LEU A 174 17.64 -0.44 36.92
N ARG A 175 16.81 -0.39 35.86
CA ARG A 175 15.38 -0.02 35.94
C ARG A 175 14.61 -0.91 36.93
N ARG A 176 14.88 -2.22 36.95
CA ARG A 176 14.27 -3.14 37.93
C ARG A 176 14.76 -2.86 39.35
N GLU A 177 16.05 -2.63 39.54
CA GLU A 177 16.61 -2.30 40.86
C GLU A 177 16.05 -0.98 41.41
N ILE A 178 15.84 0.02 40.55
CA ILE A 178 15.18 1.29 40.89
C ILE A 178 13.76 1.03 41.40
N TYR A 179 12.97 0.24 40.69
CA TYR A 179 11.61 -0.11 41.10
C TYR A 179 11.57 -0.77 42.49
N TYR A 180 12.44 -1.75 42.74
CA TYR A 180 12.52 -2.39 44.06
C TYR A 180 12.99 -1.43 45.17
N THR A 181 13.90 -0.51 44.85
CA THR A 181 14.40 0.51 45.80
C THR A 181 13.30 1.49 46.20
N ILE A 182 12.50 1.94 45.24
CA ILE A 182 11.33 2.79 45.47
C ILE A 182 10.35 2.11 46.44
N ASN A 183 9.97 0.87 46.17
CA ASN A 183 9.02 0.12 47.00
C ASN A 183 9.59 -0.20 48.38
N ARG A 184 10.90 -0.47 48.47
CA ARG A 184 11.60 -0.72 49.73
C ARG A 184 11.59 0.52 50.63
N ALA A 185 11.83 1.71 50.09
CA ALA A 185 11.73 2.94 50.86
C ALA A 185 10.31 3.15 51.42
N ASP A 186 9.28 2.93 50.60
CA ASP A 186 7.89 3.02 51.06
C ASP A 186 7.55 1.96 52.13
N TYR A 187 8.13 0.76 52.06
CA TYR A 187 7.97 -0.29 53.07
C TYR A 187 8.62 0.08 54.41
N LEU A 188 9.81 0.68 54.37
CA LEU A 188 10.52 1.15 55.56
C LEU A 188 9.74 2.25 56.29
N ASP A 189 9.19 3.21 55.55
CA ASP A 189 8.37 4.29 56.11
C ASP A 189 7.10 3.77 56.78
N ARG A 190 6.45 2.75 56.22
CA ARG A 190 5.20 2.20 56.78
C ARG A 190 5.40 1.35 58.03
N ASN A 191 6.47 0.56 58.08
CA ASN A 191 6.60 -0.50 59.08
C ASN A 191 7.69 -0.22 60.14
N TYR A 192 8.61 0.71 59.89
CA TYR A 192 9.79 0.93 60.75
C TYR A 192 10.05 2.40 61.09
N ALA A 193 9.09 3.31 60.86
CA ALA A 193 9.27 4.74 61.09
C ALA A 193 9.69 5.08 62.53
N GLU A 194 9.08 4.44 63.52
CA GLU A 194 9.38 4.67 64.94
C GLU A 194 10.82 4.29 65.28
N PHE A 195 11.23 3.08 64.88
CA PHE A 195 12.60 2.60 65.08
C PHE A 195 13.63 3.48 64.34
N LEU A 196 13.33 3.85 63.09
CA LEU A 196 14.20 4.72 62.29
C LEU A 196 14.39 6.10 62.92
N SER A 197 13.36 6.65 63.58
CA SER A 197 13.46 7.90 64.33
C SER A 197 14.48 7.80 65.45
N THR A 198 14.44 6.72 66.24
CA THR A 198 15.39 6.44 67.33
C THR A 198 16.80 6.17 66.82
N PHE A 199 16.91 5.44 65.71
CA PHE A 199 18.20 5.09 65.08
C PHE A 199 18.91 6.29 64.42
N SER A 200 18.15 7.33 64.07
CA SER A 200 18.64 8.44 63.23
C SER A 200 18.65 9.79 63.94
N THR A 201 18.22 9.84 65.21
CA THR A 201 18.20 11.06 66.02
C THR A 201 19.18 10.93 67.19
N PRO A 202 20.12 11.87 67.40
CA PRO A 202 21.02 11.84 68.53
C PRO A 202 20.25 11.97 69.86
N VAL A 203 20.49 11.07 70.81
CA VAL A 203 19.83 11.09 72.14
C VAL A 203 20.26 12.30 72.98
N VAL A 204 21.44 12.86 72.72
CA VAL A 204 21.96 14.06 73.40
C VAL A 204 22.04 15.22 72.41
N ALA A 205 21.04 16.10 72.44
CA ALA A 205 21.17 17.42 71.84
C ALA A 205 22.12 18.26 72.71
N LYS A 206 23.42 18.28 72.40
CA LYS A 206 24.29 19.32 72.95
C LYS A 206 23.84 20.66 72.35
N LYS A 207 23.10 21.43 73.16
CA LYS A 207 22.95 22.88 72.95
C LYS A 207 24.37 23.44 72.80
N ASP A 208 24.64 24.06 71.67
CA ASP A 208 25.86 24.84 71.34
C ASP A 208 27.06 24.18 70.65
N SER A 209 26.95 23.06 69.91
CA SER A 209 27.99 22.75 68.91
C SER A 209 27.58 23.24 67.51
N LYS A 210 28.25 24.30 67.03
CA LYS A 210 28.17 24.75 65.63
C LYS A 210 28.87 23.79 64.65
N ASP A 211 29.56 22.77 65.16
CA ASP A 211 30.30 21.79 64.35
C ASP A 211 29.46 20.55 64.01
N LYS A 212 28.96 20.51 62.76
CA LYS A 212 28.26 19.36 62.15
C LYS A 212 29.07 18.05 62.26
N ALA A 213 30.40 18.13 62.30
CA ALA A 213 31.29 16.96 62.37
C ALA A 213 31.25 16.25 63.73
N GLU A 214 31.01 16.97 64.84
CA GLU A 214 30.93 16.37 66.18
C GLU A 214 29.57 15.70 66.43
N ALA A 215 28.48 16.29 65.93
CA ALA A 215 27.15 15.70 66.03
C ALA A 215 27.04 14.38 65.25
N SER A 216 27.66 14.33 64.08
CA SER A 216 27.73 13.14 63.22
C SER A 216 28.52 11.99 63.87
N LYS A 217 29.70 12.25 64.47
CA LYS A 217 30.45 11.25 65.24
C LYS A 217 29.67 10.71 66.44
N THR A 218 28.89 11.57 67.10
CA THR A 218 28.05 11.18 68.24
C THR A 218 26.93 10.22 67.83
N LEU A 219 26.29 10.48 66.69
CA LEU A 219 25.24 9.60 66.13
C LEU A 219 25.81 8.25 65.68
N ASP A 220 26.98 8.25 65.03
CA ASP A 220 27.64 7.02 64.55
C ASP A 220 28.01 6.09 65.73
N LEU A 221 28.49 6.67 66.84
CA LEU A 221 28.77 5.95 68.08
C LEU A 221 27.47 5.41 68.70
N GLN A 222 26.42 6.22 68.77
CA GLN A 222 25.11 5.79 69.30
C GLN A 222 24.55 4.59 68.53
N ARG A 223 24.58 4.62 67.19
CA ARG A 223 24.13 3.51 66.34
C ARG A 223 24.90 2.22 66.60
N SER A 224 26.22 2.34 66.76
CA SER A 224 27.08 1.20 67.08
C SER A 224 26.76 0.61 68.46
N VAL A 225 26.57 1.47 69.47
CA VAL A 225 26.21 1.05 70.84
C VAL A 225 24.82 0.42 70.89
N LEU A 226 23.82 0.98 70.22
CA LEU A 226 22.47 0.40 70.15
C LEU A 226 22.47 -0.96 69.47
N PHE A 227 23.23 -1.12 68.38
CA PHE A 227 23.39 -2.40 67.71
C PHE A 227 24.08 -3.44 68.62
N GLU A 228 25.18 -3.08 69.29
CA GLU A 228 25.87 -3.97 70.23
C GLU A 228 24.97 -4.38 71.39
N LYS A 229 24.21 -3.44 71.94
CA LYS A 229 23.22 -3.73 72.99
C LYS A 229 22.15 -4.70 72.49
N SER A 230 21.56 -4.45 71.32
CA SER A 230 20.51 -5.32 70.76
C SER A 230 21.00 -6.76 70.54
N TYR A 231 22.25 -6.92 70.09
CA TYR A 231 22.87 -8.23 69.93
C TYR A 231 23.05 -8.96 71.27
N LEU A 232 23.52 -8.24 72.31
CA LEU A 232 23.67 -8.82 73.64
C LEU A 232 22.32 -9.23 74.23
N ASP A 233 21.28 -8.38 74.07
CA ASP A 233 19.93 -8.68 74.52
C ASP A 233 19.37 -9.93 73.80
N TYR A 234 19.51 -10.02 72.48
CA TYR A 234 19.12 -11.20 71.69
C TYR A 234 19.88 -12.46 72.12
N LYS A 235 21.20 -12.34 72.33
CA LYS A 235 22.04 -13.46 72.80
C LYS A 235 21.62 -13.92 74.20
N ASN A 236 21.23 -13.00 75.07
CA ASN A 236 20.73 -13.33 76.41
C ASN A 236 19.41 -14.10 76.33
N ILE A 237 18.44 -13.66 75.50
CA ILE A 237 17.18 -14.38 75.27
C ILE A 237 17.45 -15.82 74.82
N VAL A 238 18.29 -16.00 73.79
CA VAL A 238 18.65 -17.33 73.28
C VAL A 238 19.33 -18.18 74.36
N ASN A 239 20.25 -17.60 75.13
CA ASN A 239 20.95 -18.33 76.19
C ASN A 239 20.03 -18.71 77.35
N ASP A 240 19.10 -17.84 77.72
CA ASP A 240 18.13 -18.09 78.78
C ASP A 240 17.16 -19.21 78.36
N ASP A 241 16.70 -19.22 77.11
CA ASP A 241 15.87 -20.30 76.56
C ASP A 241 16.61 -21.65 76.48
N PHE A 242 17.87 -21.65 76.01
CA PHE A 242 18.70 -22.86 76.03
C PHE A 242 19.00 -23.35 77.45
N LYS A 243 19.19 -22.44 78.40
CA LYS A 243 19.40 -22.78 79.81
C LYS A 243 18.13 -23.37 80.41
N GLU A 244 16.98 -22.74 80.18
CA GLU A 244 15.68 -23.26 80.63
C GLU A 244 15.40 -24.65 80.05
N PHE A 245 15.73 -24.86 78.77
CA PHE A 245 15.61 -26.16 78.12
C PHE A 245 16.58 -27.20 78.67
N THR A 246 17.82 -26.81 78.94
CA THR A 246 18.85 -27.68 79.53
C THR A 246 18.49 -28.08 80.96
N ASP A 247 18.07 -27.12 81.79
CA ASP A 247 17.58 -27.34 83.15
C ASP A 247 16.37 -28.28 83.14
N TYR A 248 15.49 -28.14 82.14
CA TYR A 248 14.35 -29.04 81.98
C TYR A 248 14.77 -30.50 81.73
N ILE A 249 15.75 -30.74 80.86
CA ILE A 249 16.26 -32.08 80.54
C ILE A 249 17.04 -32.68 81.71
N GLN A 250 17.86 -31.89 82.41
CA GLN A 250 18.64 -32.36 83.55
C GLN A 250 17.76 -32.83 84.71
N ASN A 251 16.66 -32.11 84.97
CA ASN A 251 15.79 -32.37 86.12
C ASN A 251 14.69 -33.42 85.86
N ASN A 252 14.57 -34.01 84.66
CA ASN A 252 13.46 -34.90 84.29
C ASN A 252 13.93 -36.21 83.62
N THR A 253 14.58 -37.09 84.39
CA THR A 253 15.23 -38.33 83.89
C THR A 253 14.27 -39.36 83.31
N GLU A 254 13.05 -39.50 83.83
CA GLU A 254 12.09 -40.53 83.39
C GLU A 254 11.38 -40.20 82.06
N ARG A 255 11.25 -38.91 81.73
CA ARG A 255 10.48 -38.45 80.56
C ARG A 255 11.33 -38.17 79.31
N LYS A 256 12.66 -38.33 79.40
CA LYS A 256 13.61 -38.20 78.27
C LYS A 256 13.25 -39.09 77.08
N ARG A 257 12.62 -40.25 77.33
CA ARG A 257 12.21 -41.24 76.31
C ARG A 257 11.15 -40.75 75.33
N TYR A 258 10.44 -39.66 75.65
CA TYR A 258 9.39 -39.09 74.79
C TYR A 258 9.92 -37.98 73.87
N PHE A 259 11.15 -37.51 74.08
CA PHE A 259 11.81 -36.53 73.23
C PHE A 259 12.61 -37.19 72.12
N ASP A 260 12.75 -36.51 70.98
CA ASP A 260 13.61 -36.98 69.91
C ASP A 260 15.07 -37.11 70.41
N SER A 261 15.84 -38.01 69.78
CA SER A 261 17.18 -38.38 70.21
C SER A 261 18.16 -37.22 70.34
N ASP A 262 17.92 -36.13 69.61
CA ASP A 262 18.79 -34.95 69.55
C ASP A 262 18.50 -33.95 70.68
N TYR A 263 17.38 -34.13 71.38
CA TYR A 263 16.86 -33.26 72.42
C TYR A 263 16.74 -33.97 73.78
N SER A 264 16.97 -35.28 73.84
CA SER A 264 16.89 -36.07 75.06
C SER A 264 18.17 -36.08 75.91
N ASP A 265 19.29 -35.56 75.37
CA ASP A 265 20.62 -35.56 76.00
C ASP A 265 21.16 -34.13 76.14
N THR A 266 21.49 -33.77 77.38
CA THR A 266 22.13 -32.50 77.76
C THR A 266 23.35 -32.19 76.89
N SER A 267 24.19 -33.18 76.58
CA SER A 267 25.42 -32.98 75.80
C SER A 267 25.11 -32.55 74.37
N LYS A 268 24.03 -33.07 73.78
CA LYS A 268 23.58 -32.72 72.44
C LYS A 268 22.93 -31.33 72.40
N VAL A 269 22.15 -30.99 73.42
CA VAL A 269 21.56 -29.65 73.55
C VAL A 269 22.63 -28.58 73.74
N LEU A 270 23.66 -28.86 74.55
CA LEU A 270 24.82 -27.97 74.67
C LEU A 270 25.60 -27.84 73.36
N HIS A 271 25.70 -28.91 72.56
CA HIS A 271 26.28 -28.82 71.22
C HIS A 271 25.46 -27.90 70.30
N LEU A 272 24.13 -28.04 70.29
CA LEU A 272 23.23 -27.17 69.51
C LEU A 272 23.30 -25.71 69.97
N GLN A 273 23.41 -25.47 71.28
CA GLN A 273 23.63 -24.14 71.84
C GLN A 273 24.93 -23.51 71.32
N ASN A 274 26.03 -24.29 71.28
CA ASN A 274 27.31 -23.80 70.75
C ASN A 274 27.21 -23.49 69.23
N VAL A 275 26.55 -24.37 68.45
CA VAL A 275 26.30 -24.13 67.02
C VAL A 275 25.48 -22.86 66.80
N ALA A 276 24.41 -22.66 67.59
CA ALA A 276 23.61 -21.44 67.56
C ALA A 276 24.45 -20.20 67.91
N ALA A 277 25.24 -20.26 68.98
CA ALA A 277 26.09 -19.15 69.41
C ALA A 277 27.13 -18.77 68.34
N ASP A 278 27.75 -19.75 67.68
CA ASP A 278 28.70 -19.53 66.58
C ASP A 278 28.01 -18.88 65.37
N ASN A 279 26.83 -19.36 64.99
CA ASN A 279 26.06 -18.80 63.88
C ASN A 279 25.60 -17.37 64.16
N ILE A 280 25.06 -17.11 65.36
CA ILE A 280 24.64 -15.78 65.81
C ILE A 280 25.83 -14.82 65.84
N THR A 281 27.00 -15.26 66.31
CA THR A 281 28.23 -14.46 66.29
C THR A 281 28.69 -14.15 64.86
N ARG A 282 28.64 -15.15 63.95
CA ARG A 282 28.98 -14.96 62.54
C ARG A 282 28.05 -13.96 61.85
N ASP A 283 26.75 -14.07 62.12
CA ASP A 283 25.73 -13.17 61.58
C ASP A 283 25.91 -11.73 62.11
N TYR A 284 26.25 -11.59 63.40
CA TYR A 284 26.61 -10.31 64.00
C TYR A 284 27.82 -9.66 63.32
N GLU A 285 28.92 -10.40 63.12
CA GLU A 285 30.11 -9.86 62.45
C GLU A 285 29.83 -9.42 61.01
N GLN A 286 29.01 -10.19 60.28
CA GLN A 286 28.58 -9.81 58.93
C GLN A 286 27.71 -8.55 58.94
N THR A 287 26.76 -8.47 59.88
CA THR A 287 25.85 -7.34 60.02
C THR A 287 26.58 -6.08 60.50
N LYS A 288 27.57 -6.21 61.41
CA LYS A 288 28.45 -5.13 61.87
C LYS A 288 29.25 -4.52 60.73
N LYS A 289 29.83 -5.35 59.85
CA LYS A 289 30.54 -4.86 58.65
C LYS A 289 29.62 -4.05 57.74
N ARG A 290 28.37 -4.49 57.55
CA ARG A 290 27.35 -3.76 56.78
C ARG A 290 26.92 -2.47 57.48
N LEU A 291 26.78 -2.48 58.81
CA LEU A 291 26.45 -1.28 59.59
C LEU A 291 27.48 -0.17 59.37
N SER A 292 28.78 -0.48 59.43
CA SER A 292 29.83 0.51 59.16
C SER A 292 29.72 1.10 57.74
N SER A 293 29.41 0.25 56.74
CA SER A 293 29.14 0.69 55.37
C SER A 293 27.93 1.64 55.28
N ILE A 294 26.88 1.37 56.06
CA ILE A 294 25.66 2.19 56.13
C ILE A 294 25.91 3.53 56.78
N ILE A 295 26.58 3.53 57.93
CA ILE A 295 26.97 4.74 58.66
C ILE A 295 27.76 5.67 57.74
N ASN A 296 28.76 5.14 57.02
CA ASN A 296 29.56 5.91 56.08
C ASN A 296 28.72 6.47 54.91
N SER A 297 27.71 5.73 54.45
CA SER A 297 26.86 6.15 53.32
C SER A 297 25.80 7.19 53.68
N ARG A 298 25.55 7.45 54.98
CA ARG A 298 24.57 8.43 55.47
C ARG A 298 23.13 8.17 54.98
N VAL A 299 22.81 6.95 54.54
CA VAL A 299 21.50 6.56 53.96
C VAL A 299 20.35 6.76 54.95
N TYR A 300 20.58 6.59 56.25
CA TYR A 300 19.56 6.82 57.28
C TYR A 300 19.67 8.19 57.97
N ASP A 301 20.59 9.05 57.56
CA ASP A 301 20.75 10.36 58.21
C ASP A 301 19.62 11.29 57.76
N LYS A 302 19.14 12.14 58.68
CA LYS A 302 18.19 13.19 58.36
C LYS A 302 18.88 14.29 57.58
N ILE A 303 18.32 14.63 56.43
CA ILE A 303 18.76 15.69 55.56
C ILE A 303 17.77 16.85 55.68
N LYS A 304 18.28 18.04 55.97
CA LYS A 304 17.49 19.25 56.13
C LYS A 304 17.43 20.05 54.82
N PHE A 305 16.22 20.44 54.42
CA PHE A 305 15.98 21.18 53.18
C PHE A 305 15.51 22.61 53.45
N GLY A 306 16.45 23.50 53.79
CA GLY A 306 16.08 24.89 54.11
C GLY A 306 15.03 24.96 55.22
N ASN A 307 13.83 25.44 54.91
CA ASN A 307 12.68 25.57 55.82
C ASN A 307 11.69 24.38 55.80
N GLN A 308 11.94 23.33 55.01
CA GLN A 308 11.07 22.15 54.92
C GLN A 308 11.42 21.07 55.96
N GLU A 309 10.50 20.12 56.13
CA GLU A 309 10.67 18.94 56.98
C GLU A 309 11.94 18.14 56.64
N GLU A 310 12.61 17.63 57.67
CA GLU A 310 13.78 16.77 57.52
C GLU A 310 13.35 15.40 56.98
N LYS A 311 13.96 14.94 55.88
CA LYS A 311 13.76 13.58 55.36
C LYS A 311 15.03 12.75 55.45
N TYR A 312 14.88 11.44 55.58
CA TYR A 312 16.00 10.51 55.58
C TYR A 312 16.67 10.42 54.19
N GLY A 313 17.98 10.20 54.14
CA GLY A 313 18.75 10.09 52.89
C GLY A 313 18.20 9.08 51.89
N TYR A 314 17.78 7.89 52.35
CA TYR A 314 17.15 6.87 51.51
C TYR A 314 15.84 7.37 50.88
N ARG A 315 15.11 8.23 51.60
CA ARG A 315 13.86 8.79 51.11
C ARG A 315 14.11 9.84 50.04
N VAL A 316 15.14 10.66 50.22
CA VAL A 316 15.58 11.62 49.18
C VAL A 316 15.96 10.88 47.91
N LEU A 317 16.73 9.81 48.02
CA LEU A 317 17.09 8.95 46.89
C LEU A 317 15.84 8.35 46.24
N ALA A 318 14.93 7.78 47.02
CA ALA A 318 13.70 7.19 46.49
C ALA A 318 12.82 8.24 45.79
N ASP A 319 12.72 9.46 46.33
CA ASP A 319 11.98 10.57 45.71
C ASP A 319 12.64 10.96 44.36
N ILE A 320 13.98 11.05 44.27
CA ILE A 320 14.70 11.29 43.00
C ILE A 320 14.46 10.14 42.01
N LEU A 321 14.57 8.89 42.48
CA LEU A 321 14.34 7.71 41.66
C LEU A 321 12.90 7.66 41.13
N LYS A 322 11.89 8.03 41.93
CA LYS A 322 10.49 8.18 41.50
C LYS A 322 10.33 9.23 40.40
N LEU A 323 11.06 10.35 40.47
CA LEU A 323 11.00 11.41 39.47
C LEU A 323 11.54 10.97 38.11
N VAL A 324 12.56 10.09 38.09
CA VAL A 324 13.18 9.61 36.86
C VAL A 324 12.59 8.30 36.34
N TYR A 325 11.89 7.55 37.18
CA TYR A 325 11.27 6.29 36.80
C TYR A 325 10.01 6.54 35.97
N ALA A 326 10.00 6.04 34.73
CA ALA A 326 8.82 5.97 33.89
C ALA A 326 8.16 4.60 34.01
N THR A 327 6.89 4.59 34.42
CA THR A 327 6.07 3.39 34.48
C THR A 327 5.75 2.88 33.08
N GLU A 328 5.37 1.62 32.95
CA GLU A 328 5.02 1.05 31.64
C GLU A 328 3.76 1.70 31.05
N ASP A 329 2.79 2.05 31.91
CA ASP A 329 1.56 2.75 31.51
C ASP A 329 1.80 4.19 31.02
N GLU A 330 2.85 4.85 31.53
CA GLU A 330 3.23 6.20 31.09
C GLU A 330 3.94 6.19 29.73
N LEU A 331 4.51 5.05 29.29
CA LEU A 331 5.36 4.98 28.10
C LEU A 331 4.56 4.52 26.87
N PRO A 332 4.31 5.39 25.88
CA PRO A 332 3.57 5.06 24.66
C PRO A 332 4.41 4.25 23.67
N LEU A 333 4.79 3.03 24.03
CA LEU A 333 5.70 2.18 23.25
C LEU A 333 4.98 1.29 22.23
N GLU A 334 3.67 1.09 22.38
CA GLU A 334 2.87 0.27 21.46
C GLU A 334 2.55 1.05 20.18
N VAL A 335 2.84 0.41 19.03
CA VAL A 335 2.47 0.90 17.70
C VAL A 335 1.50 -0.12 17.12
N LYS A 336 0.20 0.13 17.25
CA LYS A 336 -0.84 -0.74 16.68
C LYS A 336 -0.77 -0.74 15.16
N ASP A 337 -0.79 0.47 14.60
CA ASP A 337 -0.61 0.71 13.17
C ASP A 337 0.52 1.73 12.95
N PRO A 338 1.29 1.61 11.86
CA PRO A 338 2.41 2.50 11.58
C PRO A 338 2.04 3.98 11.52
N GLU A 339 0.83 4.33 11.05
CA GLU A 339 0.34 5.73 10.96
C GLU A 339 0.33 6.46 12.30
N TYR A 340 0.15 5.74 13.42
CA TYR A 340 0.17 6.33 14.75
C TYR A 340 1.58 6.62 15.27
N PHE A 341 2.64 6.17 14.59
CA PHE A 341 4.02 6.27 15.07
C PHE A 341 4.45 7.69 15.44
N GLU A 342 4.20 8.67 14.56
CA GLU A 342 4.55 10.07 14.83
C GLU A 342 3.83 10.59 16.09
N SER A 343 2.56 10.25 16.26
CA SER A 343 1.77 10.65 17.43
C SER A 343 2.32 10.04 18.72
N GLN A 344 2.69 8.76 18.69
CA GLN A 344 3.28 8.07 19.86
C GLN A 344 4.68 8.59 20.17
N PHE A 345 5.46 8.93 19.15
CA PHE A 345 6.80 9.50 19.31
C PHE A 345 6.72 10.88 19.98
N LYS A 346 5.81 11.76 19.55
CA LYS A 346 5.57 13.07 20.19
C LYS A 346 5.07 12.92 21.63
N LYS A 347 4.17 11.96 21.90
CA LYS A 347 3.73 11.66 23.27
C LYS A 347 4.91 11.20 24.14
N LEU A 348 5.78 10.33 23.61
CA LEU A 348 6.98 9.87 24.31
C LEU A 348 7.89 11.04 24.71
N GLU A 349 8.15 11.96 23.77
CA GLU A 349 8.95 13.16 24.06
C GLU A 349 8.31 14.03 25.14
N SER A 350 6.97 14.15 25.14
CA SER A 350 6.25 14.92 26.17
C SER A 350 6.38 14.31 27.58
N VAL A 351 6.40 12.98 27.69
CA VAL A 351 6.58 12.26 28.97
C VAL A 351 7.95 12.57 29.56
N PHE A 352 9.01 12.45 28.77
CA PHE A 352 10.37 12.74 29.22
C PHE A 352 10.62 14.24 29.45
N ALA A 353 9.97 15.13 28.68
CA ALA A 353 9.98 16.56 28.94
C ALA A 353 9.35 16.91 30.30
N LEU A 354 8.23 16.27 30.65
CA LEU A 354 7.56 16.43 31.95
C LEU A 354 8.45 15.92 33.09
N LYS A 355 9.05 14.73 32.97
CA LYS A 355 9.95 14.19 34.01
C LYS A 355 11.21 15.05 34.19
N ASN A 356 11.81 15.53 33.11
CA ASN A 356 12.91 16.49 33.18
C ASN A 356 12.52 17.80 33.86
N ARG A 357 11.31 18.32 33.59
CA ARG A 357 10.78 19.51 34.29
C ARG A 357 10.59 19.24 35.79
N ASN A 358 10.03 18.09 36.16
CA ASN A 358 9.82 17.72 37.56
C ASN A 358 11.16 17.54 38.29
N LEU A 359 12.16 16.94 37.65
CA LEU A 359 13.52 16.84 38.20
C LEU A 359 14.15 18.23 38.39
N LYS A 360 14.01 19.15 37.43
CA LYS A 360 14.47 20.55 37.57
C LYS A 360 13.78 21.28 38.71
N ASN A 361 12.46 21.17 38.84
CA ASN A 361 11.72 21.77 39.95
C ASN A 361 12.18 21.19 41.30
N PHE A 362 12.49 19.89 41.35
CA PHE A 362 13.06 19.25 42.53
C PHE A 362 14.46 19.82 42.85
N MET A 363 15.34 19.98 41.86
CA MET A 363 16.65 20.62 42.05
C MET A 363 16.52 22.04 42.59
N GLU A 364 15.59 22.83 42.05
CA GLU A 364 15.42 24.22 42.43
C GLU A 364 14.87 24.40 43.84
N SER A 365 13.94 23.53 44.25
CA SER A 365 13.39 23.51 45.60
C SER A 365 14.39 23.00 46.65
N HIS A 366 15.43 22.28 46.22
CA HIS A 366 16.40 21.64 47.12
C HIS A 366 17.87 22.04 46.82
N LYS A 367 18.11 23.28 46.33
CA LYS A 367 19.44 23.80 45.92
C LYS A 367 20.55 23.68 46.97
N ASN A 368 20.20 23.55 48.25
CA ASN A 368 21.15 23.44 49.37
C ASN A 368 21.64 22.00 49.65
N LEU A 369 21.29 21.01 48.81
CA LEU A 369 21.78 19.65 48.90
C LEU A 369 23.23 19.54 48.41
N GLU A 370 24.21 19.91 49.24
CA GLU A 370 25.65 19.74 48.92
C GLU A 370 26.02 18.28 48.58
N ASN A 371 25.30 17.30 49.15
CA ASN A 371 25.60 15.86 49.00
C ASN A 371 24.76 15.13 47.92
N ALA A 372 23.83 15.80 47.22
CA ALA A 372 22.97 15.15 46.23
C ALA A 372 23.26 15.56 44.77
N LYS A 373 24.26 16.42 44.54
CA LYS A 373 24.59 16.93 43.20
C LYS A 373 24.94 15.81 42.21
N ASP A 374 25.71 14.82 42.66
CA ASP A 374 26.08 13.68 41.81
C ASP A 374 24.88 12.77 41.51
N LEU A 375 24.00 12.55 42.48
CA LEU A 375 22.74 11.80 42.30
C LEU A 375 21.79 12.50 41.32
N VAL A 376 21.71 13.81 41.40
CA VAL A 376 20.88 14.64 40.53
C VAL A 376 21.43 14.69 39.10
N ASN A 377 22.75 14.82 38.94
CA ASN A 377 23.40 14.74 37.63
C ASN A 377 23.19 13.35 37.02
N ALA A 378 23.35 12.29 37.82
CA ALA A 378 23.05 10.92 37.42
C ALA A 378 21.57 10.79 37.00
N ALA A 379 20.65 11.39 37.75
CA ALA A 379 19.22 11.39 37.43
C ALA A 379 18.91 12.03 36.07
N GLN A 380 19.56 13.16 35.75
CA GLN A 380 19.39 13.79 34.44
C GLN A 380 19.96 12.93 33.32
N MET A 381 21.16 12.37 33.48
CA MET A 381 21.77 11.48 32.48
C MET A 381 20.97 10.19 32.29
N TYR A 382 20.41 9.63 33.38
CA TYR A 382 19.54 8.46 33.33
C TYR A 382 18.26 8.76 32.53
N LEU A 383 17.62 9.92 32.75
CA LEU A 383 16.44 10.33 31.97
C LEU A 383 16.75 10.46 30.48
N GLU A 384 17.86 11.08 30.12
CA GLU A 384 18.28 11.21 28.71
C GLU A 384 18.51 9.82 28.07
N TYR A 385 19.11 8.89 28.81
CA TYR A 385 19.32 7.52 28.33
C TYR A 385 18.01 6.72 28.27
N ALA A 386 17.13 6.87 29.25
CA ALA A 386 15.81 6.24 29.27
C ALA A 386 14.93 6.72 28.09
N GLU A 387 14.99 8.02 27.77
CA GLU A 387 14.35 8.60 26.58
C GLU A 387 14.91 7.95 25.31
N PHE A 388 16.23 7.81 25.22
CA PHE A 388 16.91 7.18 24.10
C PHE A 388 16.46 5.72 23.91
N VAL A 389 16.52 4.90 24.97
CA VAL A 389 16.11 3.49 24.91
C VAL A 389 14.64 3.36 24.53
N SER A 390 13.79 4.24 25.06
CA SER A 390 12.36 4.24 24.74
C SER A 390 12.11 4.61 23.27
N LYS A 391 12.84 5.58 22.72
CA LYS A 391 12.80 5.93 21.28
C LYS A 391 13.26 4.76 20.41
N VAL A 392 14.30 4.03 20.83
CA VAL A 392 14.76 2.80 20.16
C VAL A 392 13.69 1.70 20.19
N GLN A 393 13.06 1.47 21.34
CA GLN A 393 12.00 0.46 21.48
C GLN A 393 10.78 0.79 20.63
N LEU A 394 10.33 2.05 20.64
CA LEU A 394 9.24 2.53 19.81
C LEU A 394 9.57 2.36 18.32
N SER A 395 10.80 2.69 17.91
CA SER A 395 11.28 2.47 16.54
C SER A 395 11.30 0.99 16.19
N LYS A 396 11.83 0.11 17.06
CA LYS A 396 11.79 -1.35 16.84
C LYS A 396 10.36 -1.87 16.70
N ASN A 397 9.40 -1.32 17.45
CA ASN A 397 7.99 -1.67 17.33
C ASN A 397 7.36 -1.20 16.02
N LEU A 398 7.71 0.00 15.52
CA LEU A 398 7.37 0.41 14.15
C LEU A 398 7.92 -0.58 13.13
N LEU A 399 9.21 -0.93 13.22
CA LEU A 399 9.87 -1.77 12.23
C LEU A 399 9.30 -3.20 12.15
N LYS A 400 8.59 -3.69 13.18
CA LYS A 400 7.90 -4.99 13.16
C LYS A 400 6.77 -5.06 12.13
N HIS A 401 6.19 -3.91 11.78
CA HIS A 401 5.19 -3.81 10.71
C HIS A 401 5.79 -3.93 9.32
N TYR A 402 7.12 -3.94 9.19
CA TYR A 402 7.81 -4.01 7.91
C TYR A 402 8.51 -5.38 7.77
N PRO A 403 8.51 -5.97 6.55
CA PRO A 403 9.08 -7.29 6.31
C PRO A 403 10.59 -7.33 6.53
N ASP A 404 11.08 -8.44 7.08
CA ASP A 404 12.49 -8.63 7.48
C ASP A 404 13.45 -9.03 6.35
N ASP A 405 12.93 -9.32 5.15
CA ASP A 405 13.57 -10.12 4.10
C ASP A 405 13.87 -9.35 2.79
N SER A 406 14.89 -9.79 2.05
CA SER A 406 15.51 -9.12 0.90
C SER A 406 14.63 -8.84 -0.33
N SER A 407 13.48 -9.52 -0.48
CA SER A 407 12.47 -9.27 -1.53
C SER A 407 11.51 -8.10 -1.19
N LEU A 408 11.99 -7.15 -0.40
CA LEU A 408 11.21 -6.14 0.30
C LEU A 408 10.25 -5.35 -0.61
N THR A 409 10.59 -5.00 -1.85
CA THR A 409 9.74 -4.11 -2.65
C THR A 409 8.37 -4.71 -2.97
N ARG A 410 8.31 -6.02 -3.27
CA ARG A 410 7.02 -6.71 -3.54
C ARG A 410 6.23 -6.90 -2.26
N LYS A 411 6.89 -7.31 -1.17
CA LYS A 411 6.25 -7.48 0.14
C LYS A 411 5.74 -6.16 0.73
N VAL A 412 6.40 -5.05 0.41
CA VAL A 412 5.96 -3.69 0.77
C VAL A 412 4.70 -3.30 0.00
N ALA A 413 4.64 -3.62 -1.29
CA ALA A 413 3.43 -3.45 -2.09
C ALA A 413 2.29 -4.34 -1.57
N ASP A 414 2.57 -5.62 -1.29
CA ASP A 414 1.59 -6.58 -0.74
C ASP A 414 1.07 -6.13 0.66
N LEU A 415 1.93 -5.51 1.48
CA LEU A 415 1.54 -4.92 2.76
C LEU A 415 0.68 -3.66 2.58
N ALA A 416 1.04 -2.79 1.64
CA ALA A 416 0.24 -1.61 1.31
C ALA A 416 -1.16 -2.01 0.81
N MET A 417 -1.25 -3.08 0.00
CA MET A 417 -2.51 -3.69 -0.44
C MET A 417 -3.32 -4.25 0.75
N SER A 418 -2.71 -5.08 1.60
CA SER A 418 -3.46 -5.71 2.72
C SER A 418 -3.96 -4.73 3.77
N MET A 419 -3.26 -3.59 3.95
CA MET A 419 -3.70 -2.50 4.82
C MET A 419 -4.81 -1.64 4.19
N ASN A 420 -4.99 -1.74 2.87
CA ASN A 420 -6.08 -1.11 2.14
C ASN A 420 -7.35 -1.96 2.24
N ASP A 421 -7.25 -3.29 2.12
CA ASP A 421 -8.38 -4.23 2.28
C ASP A 421 -9.02 -4.16 3.69
N ALA A 422 -8.21 -3.83 4.71
CA ALA A 422 -8.70 -3.65 6.08
C ALA A 422 -9.38 -2.29 6.32
N ALA A 423 -9.39 -1.39 5.33
CA ALA A 423 -9.87 -0.01 5.44
C ALA A 423 -11.23 0.23 4.77
N ASP A 424 -11.88 -0.81 4.25
CA ASP A 424 -13.23 -0.74 3.66
C ASP A 424 -14.33 -0.39 4.69
N ASP A 425 -13.99 -0.21 5.98
CA ASP A 425 -14.88 0.34 7.01
C ASP A 425 -14.90 1.88 6.96
N GLU A 426 -15.91 2.41 6.27
CA GLU A 426 -16.62 3.72 6.32
C GLU A 426 -15.90 5.07 6.60
N ASP A 427 -14.70 5.14 7.19
CA ASP A 427 -14.10 6.40 7.72
C ASP A 427 -12.68 6.72 7.18
N GLY A 428 -12.32 6.23 5.99
CA GLY A 428 -10.99 6.46 5.40
C GLY A 428 -10.74 7.92 4.97
N LEU A 429 -9.70 8.56 5.49
CA LEU A 429 -9.26 9.97 5.32
C LEU A 429 -9.24 10.60 3.90
N PHE A 430 -9.49 9.83 2.83
CA PHE A 430 -9.54 10.32 1.45
C PHE A 430 -10.82 9.93 0.69
N ASN A 431 -11.81 9.32 1.36
CA ASN A 431 -13.09 8.86 0.78
C ASN A 431 -14.04 9.99 0.33
N GLY A 432 -13.52 11.20 0.12
CA GLY A 432 -14.28 12.39 -0.26
C GLY A 432 -13.62 13.29 -1.31
N MET A 433 -12.40 13.02 -1.77
CA MET A 433 -11.73 13.89 -2.75
C MET A 433 -12.16 13.63 -4.19
N VAL A 434 -12.39 12.36 -4.55
CA VAL A 434 -12.85 11.96 -5.88
C VAL A 434 -13.92 10.89 -5.71
N ASN A 435 -15.14 11.17 -6.15
CA ASN A 435 -16.14 10.13 -6.32
C ASN A 435 -15.79 9.34 -7.60
N PHE A 436 -15.10 8.21 -7.44
CA PHE A 436 -14.64 7.40 -8.58
C PHE A 436 -15.78 6.92 -9.48
N GLU A 437 -16.99 6.70 -8.96
CA GLU A 437 -18.14 6.35 -9.78
C GLU A 437 -18.56 7.51 -10.70
N SER A 438 -18.60 8.72 -10.15
CA SER A 438 -18.90 9.95 -10.91
C SER A 438 -17.81 10.28 -11.92
N ALA A 439 -16.55 10.14 -11.52
CA ALA A 439 -15.39 10.34 -12.39
C ALA A 439 -15.38 9.33 -13.54
N ARG A 440 -15.72 8.06 -13.29
CA ARG A 440 -15.83 7.03 -14.35
C ARG A 440 -16.96 7.33 -15.33
N ARG A 441 -18.11 7.82 -14.86
CA ARG A 441 -19.20 8.24 -15.77
C ARG A 441 -18.77 9.40 -16.67
N ALA A 442 -18.08 10.40 -16.13
CA ALA A 442 -17.72 11.59 -16.88
C ALA A 442 -16.48 11.40 -17.78
N LEU A 443 -15.47 10.67 -17.30
CA LEU A 443 -14.15 10.57 -17.96
C LEU A 443 -13.95 9.28 -18.75
N GLY A 444 -14.84 8.29 -18.58
CA GLY A 444 -14.68 6.93 -19.10
C GLY A 444 -14.08 5.97 -18.09
N TYR A 445 -13.85 4.72 -18.51
CA TYR A 445 -13.34 3.67 -17.63
C TYR A 445 -11.88 3.88 -17.24
N PHE A 446 -11.60 3.84 -15.94
CA PHE A 446 -10.25 3.75 -15.40
C PHE A 446 -10.24 3.01 -14.04
N GLU A 447 -9.12 2.35 -13.76
CA GLU A 447 -8.87 1.62 -12.52
C GLU A 447 -7.71 2.25 -11.74
N LEU A 448 -7.84 2.22 -10.43
CA LEU A 448 -6.76 2.57 -9.52
C LEU A 448 -6.02 1.27 -9.17
N ASP A 449 -4.69 1.29 -9.30
CA ASP A 449 -3.87 0.16 -8.94
C ASP A 449 -3.76 0.10 -7.41
N GLU A 450 -4.28 -0.96 -6.81
CA GLU A 450 -4.39 -1.14 -5.36
C GLU A 450 -3.04 -0.98 -4.65
N GLN A 451 -1.94 -1.31 -5.32
CA GLN A 451 -0.60 -1.17 -4.75
C GLN A 451 -0.15 0.29 -4.57
N TYR A 452 -0.82 1.24 -5.22
CA TYR A 452 -0.51 2.67 -5.19
C TYR A 452 -1.64 3.49 -4.55
N ALA A 453 -2.49 2.86 -3.75
CA ALA A 453 -3.55 3.54 -3.01
C ALA A 453 -3.04 4.77 -2.23
N PRO A 454 -3.82 5.86 -2.14
CA PRO A 454 -3.45 7.08 -1.39
C PRO A 454 -3.00 6.81 0.05
N LYS A 455 -3.70 5.89 0.74
CA LYS A 455 -3.46 5.52 2.15
C LYS A 455 -2.03 5.01 2.40
N ALA A 456 -1.37 4.45 1.39
CA ALA A 456 0.01 3.99 1.51
C ALA A 456 0.99 5.11 1.93
N VAL A 457 0.69 6.38 1.63
CA VAL A 457 1.52 7.50 2.07
C VAL A 457 1.49 7.63 3.60
N GLU A 458 0.29 7.64 4.20
CA GLU A 458 0.12 7.80 5.65
C GLU A 458 0.50 6.55 6.44
N SER A 459 0.05 5.38 5.99
CA SER A 459 0.23 4.14 6.74
C SER A 459 1.57 3.44 6.47
N PHE A 460 2.33 3.82 5.44
CA PHE A 460 3.58 3.12 5.12
C PHE A 460 4.79 4.04 4.89
N ILE A 461 4.65 5.10 4.08
CA ILE A 461 5.77 5.98 3.70
C ILE A 461 6.12 6.97 4.83
N ASN A 462 5.13 7.70 5.35
CA ASN A 462 5.31 8.77 6.33
C ASN A 462 5.93 8.32 7.66
N PRO A 463 5.57 7.15 8.25
CA PRO A 463 6.16 6.69 9.51
C PRO A 463 7.67 6.49 9.39
N ILE A 464 8.14 5.93 8.27
CA ILE A 464 9.57 5.78 7.99
C ILE A 464 10.19 7.14 7.67
N ALA A 465 9.50 8.00 6.92
CA ALA A 465 9.99 9.35 6.65
C ALA A 465 10.26 10.12 7.94
N TYR A 466 9.35 10.05 8.91
CA TYR A 466 9.49 10.64 10.23
C TYR A 466 10.67 10.06 11.01
N LEU A 467 10.83 8.73 11.04
CA LEU A 467 12.00 8.09 11.65
C LEU A 467 13.33 8.58 11.03
N LEU A 468 13.36 8.73 9.70
CA LEU A 468 14.54 9.18 8.96
C LEU A 468 14.84 10.69 9.10
N GLN A 469 13.92 11.51 9.63
CA GLN A 469 14.22 12.91 9.98
C GLN A 469 15.30 13.00 11.08
N PHE A 470 15.49 11.93 11.85
CA PHE A 470 16.51 11.84 12.89
C PHE A 470 17.87 11.32 12.39
N ASP A 471 17.99 10.87 11.13
CA ASP A 471 19.28 10.53 10.51
C ASP A 471 20.05 11.82 10.19
N SER A 472 21.23 12.04 10.79
CA SER A 472 21.97 13.28 10.60
C SER A 472 22.46 13.47 9.16
N ARG A 473 22.64 12.38 8.40
CA ARG A 473 22.97 12.42 6.96
C ARG A 473 21.83 12.96 6.11
N VAL A 474 20.60 12.86 6.61
CA VAL A 474 19.40 13.43 6.00
C VAL A 474 19.22 14.90 6.42
N LYS A 475 19.48 15.24 7.70
CA LYS A 475 19.44 16.62 8.21
C LYS A 475 20.41 17.57 7.51
N ALA A 476 21.60 17.08 7.12
CA ALA A 476 22.62 17.88 6.43
C ALA A 476 22.17 18.47 5.07
N LYS A 477 21.07 17.97 4.47
CA LYS A 477 20.49 18.52 3.23
C LYS A 477 19.28 19.46 3.45
N ALA A 478 18.63 19.41 4.61
CA ALA A 478 17.40 20.17 4.90
C ALA A 478 17.63 21.42 5.77
N GLN A 479 18.70 21.47 6.57
CA GLN A 479 18.95 22.57 7.50
C GLN A 479 20.19 23.40 7.12
N GLN A 480 19.99 24.37 6.25
CA GLN A 480 20.90 25.51 6.11
C GLN A 480 20.34 26.83 6.68
N LYS A 481 19.13 26.87 7.27
CA LYS A 481 18.56 28.16 7.70
C LYS A 481 18.05 28.37 9.14
N ASP A 482 17.46 27.43 9.89
CA ASP A 482 16.65 27.87 11.06
C ASP A 482 16.90 27.26 12.46
N ASP A 483 17.94 26.47 12.75
CA ASP A 483 18.02 25.79 14.06
C ASP A 483 19.37 25.89 14.79
N LYS A 484 20.03 27.05 14.75
CA LYS A 484 21.29 27.30 15.50
C LYS A 484 21.14 27.33 17.04
N ASN A 485 19.92 27.26 17.58
CA ASN A 485 19.65 27.38 19.02
C ASN A 485 19.14 26.09 19.69
N ARG A 486 19.03 24.96 18.98
CA ARG A 486 18.62 23.70 19.59
C ARG A 486 19.84 23.07 20.28
N ILE A 487 19.92 23.20 21.60
CA ILE A 487 20.87 22.41 22.41
C ILE A 487 20.48 20.94 22.19
N GLU A 488 21.22 20.23 21.33
CA GLU A 488 21.02 18.80 21.13
C GLU A 488 21.28 18.09 22.47
N ASN A 489 20.21 17.59 23.10
CA ASN A 489 20.35 16.75 24.28
C ASN A 489 21.05 15.43 23.91
N LYS A 490 21.75 14.80 24.86
CA LYS A 490 22.52 13.57 24.61
C LYS A 490 21.64 12.44 24.05
N SER A 491 20.38 12.38 24.47
CA SER A 491 19.36 11.44 23.95
C SER A 491 19.20 11.53 22.44
N SER A 492 19.01 12.75 21.90
CA SER A 492 18.82 12.96 20.46
C SER A 492 20.05 12.54 19.66
N LYS A 493 21.26 12.83 20.18
CA LYS A 493 22.51 12.43 19.53
C LYS A 493 22.67 10.91 19.46
N LEU A 494 22.40 10.20 20.56
CA LEU A 494 22.45 8.73 20.61
C LEU A 494 21.38 8.11 19.69
N PHE A 495 20.18 8.69 19.65
CA PHE A 495 19.11 8.22 18.78
C PHE A 495 19.45 8.40 17.29
N SER A 496 20.03 9.54 16.91
CA SER A 496 20.53 9.75 15.54
C SER A 496 21.58 8.71 15.15
N GLN A 497 22.54 8.43 16.03
CA GLN A 497 23.55 7.38 15.80
C GLN A 497 22.92 5.99 15.65
N TYR A 498 21.86 5.68 16.41
CA TYR A 498 21.11 4.45 16.26
C TYR A 498 20.45 4.36 14.87
N VAL A 499 19.70 5.38 14.47
CA VAL A 499 19.03 5.44 13.16
C VAL A 499 20.04 5.32 12.01
N GLU A 500 21.24 5.88 12.19
CA GLU A 500 22.30 5.85 11.16
C GLU A 500 22.94 4.48 10.95
N ASN A 501 23.17 3.76 12.04
CA ASN A 501 23.97 2.54 12.08
C ASN A 501 23.14 1.25 12.06
N ASP A 502 21.83 1.33 12.34
CA ASP A 502 20.96 0.16 12.34
C ASP A 502 20.77 -0.43 10.94
N LYS A 503 21.17 -1.71 10.78
CA LYS A 503 21.11 -2.43 9.50
C LYS A 503 19.67 -2.67 9.02
N ARG A 504 18.70 -2.82 9.91
CA ARG A 504 17.28 -3.04 9.55
C ARG A 504 16.68 -1.73 9.03
N ILE A 505 16.92 -0.61 9.70
CA ILE A 505 16.51 0.73 9.25
C ILE A 505 17.09 1.02 7.86
N SER A 506 18.39 0.78 7.66
CA SER A 506 19.06 1.00 6.36
C SER A 506 18.45 0.16 5.22
N ARG A 507 18.09 -1.10 5.49
CA ARG A 507 17.41 -1.98 4.50
C ARG A 507 16.01 -1.46 4.17
N ILE A 508 15.19 -1.20 5.19
CA ILE A 508 13.81 -0.72 5.01
C ILE A 508 13.81 0.63 4.28
N ARG A 509 14.71 1.56 4.63
CA ARG A 509 14.89 2.83 3.93
C ARG A 509 15.07 2.65 2.42
N LYS A 510 15.94 1.74 1.99
CA LYS A 510 16.17 1.51 0.55
C LYS A 510 14.91 1.01 -0.16
N SER A 511 14.16 0.13 0.48
CA SER A 511 12.94 -0.45 -0.10
C SER A 511 11.79 0.53 -0.15
N VAL A 512 11.56 1.27 0.94
CA VAL A 512 10.59 2.37 1.00
C VAL A 512 10.95 3.43 -0.04
N MET A 513 12.24 3.70 -0.26
CA MET A 513 12.68 4.64 -1.29
C MET A 513 12.36 4.17 -2.71
N LEU A 514 12.63 2.91 -3.05
CA LEU A 514 12.26 2.35 -4.35
C LEU A 514 10.74 2.36 -4.58
N TYR A 515 9.97 1.99 -3.55
CA TYR A 515 8.51 2.05 -3.60
C TYR A 515 8.00 3.49 -3.76
N SER A 516 8.54 4.44 -2.99
CA SER A 516 8.15 5.85 -3.04
C SER A 516 8.47 6.48 -4.40
N ASP A 517 9.61 6.13 -5.03
CA ASP A 517 9.94 6.57 -6.38
C ASP A 517 8.93 6.02 -7.42
N ALA A 518 8.56 4.74 -7.31
CA ALA A 518 7.54 4.14 -8.18
C ALA A 518 6.15 4.76 -7.96
N TYR A 519 5.81 5.00 -6.69
CA TYR A 519 4.58 5.65 -6.26
C TYR A 519 4.46 7.07 -6.84
N VAL A 520 5.56 7.84 -6.80
CA VAL A 520 5.65 9.16 -7.44
C VAL A 520 5.40 9.05 -8.95
N ASN A 521 6.02 8.08 -9.63
CA ASN A 521 5.84 7.91 -11.08
C ASN A 521 4.40 7.54 -11.45
N TYR A 522 3.74 6.68 -10.66
CA TYR A 522 2.34 6.31 -10.85
C TYR A 522 1.43 7.55 -10.75
N TRP A 523 1.49 8.27 -9.63
CA TRP A 523 0.62 9.43 -9.39
C TRP A 523 0.94 10.62 -10.28
N ALA A 524 2.19 10.75 -10.74
CA ALA A 524 2.58 11.74 -11.75
C ALA A 524 1.93 11.49 -13.11
N ALA A 525 1.71 10.21 -13.47
CA ALA A 525 1.13 9.83 -14.75
C ALA A 525 -0.39 9.58 -14.68
N PHE A 526 -0.95 9.35 -13.49
CA PHE A 526 -2.34 8.89 -13.31
C PHE A 526 -3.37 9.77 -14.03
N GLY A 527 -3.43 11.07 -13.73
CA GLY A 527 -4.38 11.99 -14.38
C GLY A 527 -4.21 12.08 -15.90
N ASP A 528 -2.98 11.98 -16.40
CA ASP A 528 -2.66 12.01 -17.84
C ASP A 528 -2.91 10.65 -18.54
N SER A 529 -3.07 9.58 -17.77
CA SER A 529 -3.35 8.23 -18.29
C SER A 529 -4.84 7.99 -18.57
N ILE A 530 -5.73 8.77 -17.93
CA ILE A 530 -7.18 8.67 -18.11
C ILE A 530 -7.56 9.17 -19.51
N ARG A 531 -8.25 8.33 -20.28
CA ARG A 531 -8.67 8.63 -21.64
C ARG A 531 -10.06 8.07 -21.91
N PRO A 532 -10.89 8.75 -22.72
CA PRO A 532 -12.16 8.21 -23.16
C PRO A 532 -11.92 7.08 -24.17
N VAL A 533 -12.78 6.07 -24.16
CA VAL A 533 -12.72 4.91 -25.07
C VAL A 533 -14.10 4.67 -25.69
N PHE A 534 -14.17 4.69 -27.02
CA PHE A 534 -15.37 4.42 -27.80
C PHE A 534 -15.00 3.51 -28.99
N TYR A 535 -15.89 2.59 -29.33
CA TYR A 535 -15.68 1.61 -30.39
C TYR A 535 -16.20 2.06 -31.74
N ASP A 536 -17.23 2.91 -31.74
CA ASP A 536 -17.89 3.39 -32.96
C ASP A 536 -18.29 4.88 -32.85
N TYR A 537 -18.56 5.50 -34.00
CA TYR A 537 -18.95 6.90 -34.13
C TYR A 537 -20.28 7.20 -33.43
N SER A 538 -21.25 6.29 -33.47
CA SER A 538 -22.56 6.48 -32.84
C SER A 538 -22.43 6.66 -31.34
N THR A 539 -21.72 5.75 -30.68
CA THR A 539 -21.49 5.78 -29.23
C THR A 539 -20.69 7.01 -28.82
N PHE A 540 -19.69 7.41 -29.61
CA PHE A 540 -18.97 8.67 -29.40
C PHE A 540 -19.90 9.89 -29.51
N HIS A 541 -20.79 9.91 -30.49
CA HIS A 541 -21.73 11.01 -30.74
C HIS A 541 -22.79 11.10 -29.64
N ASP A 542 -23.34 9.97 -29.20
CA ASP A 542 -24.29 9.90 -28.09
C ASP A 542 -23.65 10.36 -26.77
N PHE A 543 -22.43 9.89 -26.45
CA PHE A 543 -21.66 10.39 -25.31
C PHE A 543 -21.46 11.91 -25.40
N THR A 544 -21.15 12.43 -26.59
CA THR A 544 -20.93 13.85 -26.81
C THR A 544 -22.20 14.68 -26.60
N LYS A 545 -23.38 14.13 -26.93
CA LYS A 545 -24.70 14.75 -26.68
C LYS A 545 -25.04 14.83 -25.19
N GLU A 546 -24.66 13.83 -24.42
CA GLU A 546 -24.98 13.74 -22.99
C GLU A 546 -23.95 14.44 -22.11
N SER A 547 -22.75 14.66 -22.62
CA SER A 547 -21.62 15.23 -21.88
C SER A 547 -21.68 16.74 -21.73
N ARG A 548 -21.17 17.22 -20.59
CA ARG A 548 -21.00 18.66 -20.31
C ARG A 548 -19.54 18.95 -19.98
N ALA A 549 -18.95 19.93 -20.66
CA ALA A 549 -17.53 20.26 -20.50
C ALA A 549 -17.16 20.64 -19.06
N TYR A 550 -18.04 21.33 -18.32
CA TYR A 550 -17.78 21.68 -16.92
C TYR A 550 -17.76 20.45 -16.01
N GLU A 551 -18.53 19.40 -16.30
CA GLU A 551 -18.56 18.16 -15.52
C GLU A 551 -17.26 17.38 -15.74
N ILE A 552 -16.86 17.20 -17.00
CA ILE A 552 -15.58 16.59 -17.38
C ILE A 552 -14.41 17.32 -16.72
N ASN A 553 -14.36 18.65 -16.85
CA ASN A 553 -13.25 19.44 -16.31
C ASN A 553 -13.27 19.53 -14.77
N ALA A 554 -14.43 19.44 -14.12
CA ALA A 554 -14.51 19.29 -12.67
C ALA A 554 -13.92 17.95 -12.23
N GLN A 555 -14.32 16.84 -12.85
CA GLN A 555 -13.79 15.52 -12.50
C GLN A 555 -12.28 15.39 -12.78
N LEU A 556 -11.79 15.92 -13.90
CA LEU A 556 -10.35 15.98 -14.18
C LEU A 556 -9.61 16.80 -13.11
N ARG A 557 -10.17 17.94 -12.70
CA ARG A 557 -9.59 18.77 -11.64
C ARG A 557 -9.52 18.03 -10.32
N ASP A 558 -10.56 17.27 -9.96
CA ASP A 558 -10.58 16.49 -8.72
C ASP A 558 -9.49 15.39 -8.75
N VAL A 559 -9.33 14.69 -9.88
CA VAL A 559 -8.23 13.73 -10.08
C VAL A 559 -6.86 14.39 -9.96
N TYR A 560 -6.63 15.54 -10.60
CA TYR A 560 -5.36 16.25 -10.49
C TYR A 560 -5.12 16.84 -9.10
N ASN A 561 -6.16 17.27 -8.37
CA ASN A 561 -6.06 17.70 -6.98
C ASN A 561 -5.60 16.53 -6.11
N MET A 562 -6.22 15.36 -6.27
CA MET A 562 -5.86 14.14 -5.56
C MET A 562 -4.40 13.74 -5.82
N SER A 563 -3.97 13.67 -7.10
CA SER A 563 -2.57 13.41 -7.45
C SER A 563 -1.63 14.45 -6.82
N TYR A 564 -2.00 15.73 -6.81
CA TYR A 564 -1.19 16.79 -6.24
C TYR A 564 -1.02 16.63 -4.72
N GLU A 565 -2.12 16.38 -4.01
CA GLU A 565 -2.12 16.24 -2.55
C GLU A 565 -1.31 15.02 -2.11
N VAL A 566 -1.58 13.87 -2.73
CA VAL A 566 -0.85 12.61 -2.48
C VAL A 566 0.66 12.79 -2.70
N LEU A 567 1.06 13.40 -3.82
CA LEU A 567 2.48 13.66 -4.08
C LEU A 567 3.09 14.67 -3.10
N SER A 568 2.34 15.68 -2.67
CA SER A 568 2.83 16.75 -1.78
C SER A 568 3.15 16.27 -0.37
N GLN A 569 2.51 15.18 0.09
CA GLN A 569 2.71 14.61 1.42
C GLN A 569 3.98 13.77 1.53
N ILE A 570 4.57 13.33 0.40
CA ILE A 570 5.77 12.49 0.39
C ILE A 570 7.00 13.33 0.72
N HIS A 571 7.64 13.05 1.84
CA HIS A 571 8.82 13.78 2.30
C HIS A 571 10.11 13.41 1.52
N ASP A 572 11.06 14.34 1.41
CA ASP A 572 12.32 14.15 0.65
C ASP A 572 13.21 13.01 1.18
N SER A 573 13.10 12.70 2.48
CA SER A 573 13.95 11.70 3.16
C SER A 573 13.76 10.27 2.65
N VAL A 574 12.62 9.99 2.03
CA VAL A 574 12.22 8.68 1.49
C VAL A 574 12.27 8.64 -0.04
N LEU A 575 12.81 9.66 -0.70
CA LEU A 575 12.94 9.69 -2.16
C LEU A 575 14.40 9.65 -2.59
N SER A 576 14.67 9.04 -3.74
CA SER A 576 15.97 9.19 -4.39
C SER A 576 16.11 10.60 -4.97
N ALA A 577 17.33 11.01 -5.36
CA ALA A 577 17.53 12.30 -6.03
C ALA A 577 16.69 12.42 -7.32
N ASN A 578 16.53 11.31 -8.04
CA ASN A 578 15.68 11.24 -9.22
C ASN A 578 14.20 11.33 -8.83
N GLY A 579 13.76 10.60 -7.80
CA GLY A 579 12.39 10.66 -7.28
C GLY A 579 11.97 12.05 -6.81
N GLN A 580 12.87 12.77 -6.13
CA GLN A 580 12.65 14.18 -5.73
C GLN A 580 12.48 15.07 -6.97
N GLY A 581 13.34 14.91 -7.98
CA GLY A 581 13.24 15.62 -9.26
C GLY A 581 11.92 15.34 -9.97
N SER A 582 11.54 14.06 -10.07
CA SER A 582 10.28 13.61 -10.67
C SER A 582 9.06 14.16 -9.94
N ARG A 583 9.01 14.08 -8.60
CA ARG A 583 7.90 14.62 -7.79
C ARG A 583 7.77 16.13 -7.99
N ASN A 584 8.87 16.88 -7.90
CA ASN A 584 8.84 18.33 -8.05
C ASN A 584 8.43 18.75 -9.47
N ASN A 585 8.84 18.00 -10.50
CA ASN A 585 8.38 18.23 -11.86
C ASN A 585 6.90 17.90 -12.02
N ALA A 586 6.46 16.75 -11.48
CA ALA A 586 5.06 16.32 -11.52
C ALA A 586 4.14 17.35 -10.85
N LEU A 587 4.50 17.84 -9.66
CA LEU A 587 3.72 18.89 -8.96
C LEU A 587 3.59 20.16 -9.82
N LYS A 588 4.64 20.59 -10.52
CA LYS A 588 4.58 21.75 -11.45
C LYS A 588 3.68 21.48 -12.65
N VAL A 589 3.77 20.29 -13.24
CA VAL A 589 2.95 19.89 -14.40
C VAL A 589 1.48 19.80 -13.99
N ILE A 590 1.17 19.11 -12.89
CA ILE A 590 -0.18 18.97 -12.35
C ILE A 590 -0.76 20.34 -11.95
N ASP A 591 0.02 21.22 -11.32
CA ASP A 591 -0.42 22.58 -11.00
C ASP A 591 -0.75 23.40 -12.27
N SER A 592 0.07 23.24 -13.32
CA SER A 592 -0.18 23.86 -14.63
C SER A 592 -1.49 23.33 -15.25
N ARG A 593 -1.76 22.03 -15.15
CA ARG A 593 -3.02 21.40 -15.61
C ARG A 593 -4.24 21.93 -14.86
N ARG A 594 -4.13 22.02 -13.53
CA ARG A 594 -5.19 22.57 -12.66
C ARG A 594 -5.53 24.01 -13.03
N LYS A 595 -4.51 24.83 -13.31
CA LYS A 595 -4.66 26.24 -13.73
C LYS A 595 -5.20 26.40 -15.14
N LEU A 596 -4.91 25.46 -16.05
CA LEU A 596 -5.39 25.50 -17.43
C LEU A 596 -6.91 25.39 -17.53
N MET A 597 -7.56 24.64 -16.63
CA MET A 597 -9.01 24.45 -16.61
C MET A 597 -9.77 25.69 -16.13
N ASP A 598 -9.45 26.86 -16.66
CA ASP A 598 -10.12 28.14 -16.37
C ASP A 598 -11.45 28.28 -17.14
N LEU A 599 -12.12 29.42 -16.98
CA LEU A 599 -13.39 29.69 -17.65
C LEU A 599 -13.26 29.71 -19.18
N ASN A 600 -12.14 30.21 -19.71
CA ASN A 600 -11.90 30.31 -21.16
C ASN A 600 -11.68 28.92 -21.77
N TYR A 601 -10.93 28.07 -21.08
CA TYR A 601 -10.71 26.69 -21.49
C TYR A 601 -12.01 25.87 -21.42
N ASN A 602 -12.81 26.02 -20.36
CA ASN A 602 -14.14 25.42 -20.27
C ASN A 602 -15.05 25.83 -21.44
N GLN A 603 -15.01 27.10 -21.85
CA GLN A 603 -15.77 27.59 -22.99
C GLN A 603 -15.27 26.98 -24.31
N ALA A 604 -13.96 26.86 -24.50
CA ALA A 604 -13.37 26.20 -25.67
C ALA A 604 -13.81 24.72 -25.76
N CYS A 605 -13.76 23.99 -24.64
CA CYS A 605 -14.25 22.61 -24.55
C CYS A 605 -15.75 22.50 -24.84
N THR A 606 -16.55 23.44 -24.33
CA THR A 606 -18.01 23.49 -24.58
C THR A 606 -18.29 23.71 -26.07
N ASN A 607 -17.55 24.62 -26.71
CA ASN A 607 -17.68 24.86 -28.14
C ASN A 607 -17.34 23.61 -28.95
N ILE A 608 -16.31 22.85 -28.54
CA ILE A 608 -15.94 21.59 -29.19
C ILE A 608 -17.04 20.55 -29.04
N LEU A 609 -17.53 20.29 -27.83
CA LEU A 609 -18.65 19.35 -27.62
C LEU A 609 -19.86 19.74 -28.48
N ASN A 610 -20.23 21.02 -28.46
CA ASN A 610 -21.34 21.54 -29.24
C ASN A 610 -21.13 21.33 -30.75
N ALA A 611 -19.93 21.61 -31.27
CA ALA A 611 -19.61 21.42 -32.68
C ALA A 611 -19.71 19.94 -33.10
N TRP A 612 -19.22 19.02 -32.26
CA TRP A 612 -19.34 17.58 -32.49
C TRP A 612 -20.79 17.09 -32.38
N THR A 613 -21.60 17.59 -31.43
CA THR A 613 -23.04 17.26 -31.35
C THR A 613 -23.86 17.71 -32.55
N LEU A 614 -23.49 18.84 -33.17
CA LEU A 614 -24.18 19.39 -34.34
C LEU A 614 -23.87 18.64 -35.64
N LEU A 615 -22.91 17.69 -35.61
CA LEU A 615 -22.68 16.82 -36.75
C LEU A 615 -23.85 15.85 -36.95
N PRO A 616 -24.21 15.52 -38.20
CA PRO A 616 -25.17 14.46 -38.52
C PRO A 616 -24.79 13.11 -37.90
N ASP A 617 -25.79 12.31 -37.50
CA ASP A 617 -25.57 10.93 -37.02
C ASP A 617 -24.97 10.02 -38.12
N ASP A 618 -25.27 10.31 -39.40
CA ASP A 618 -24.67 9.62 -40.54
C ASP A 618 -23.21 10.09 -40.78
N VAL A 619 -22.28 9.14 -40.62
CA VAL A 619 -20.82 9.37 -40.69
C VAL A 619 -20.38 9.99 -42.01
N LEU A 620 -21.02 9.63 -43.14
CA LEU A 620 -20.70 10.19 -44.46
C LEU A 620 -21.11 11.66 -44.56
N SER A 621 -22.30 11.98 -44.08
CA SER A 621 -22.84 13.34 -44.05
C SER A 621 -22.03 14.23 -43.10
N ALA A 622 -21.64 13.71 -41.93
CA ALA A 622 -20.74 14.39 -41.01
C ALA A 622 -19.38 14.69 -41.63
N ASN A 623 -18.75 13.72 -42.28
CA ASN A 623 -17.46 13.92 -42.94
C ASN A 623 -17.57 14.92 -44.11
N ARG A 624 -18.67 14.90 -44.88
CA ARG A 624 -18.91 15.90 -45.94
C ARG A 624 -19.05 17.31 -45.38
N TYR A 625 -19.80 17.46 -44.28
CA TYR A 625 -19.96 18.75 -43.61
C TYR A 625 -18.62 19.31 -43.16
N VAL A 626 -17.81 18.53 -42.42
CA VAL A 626 -16.51 19.00 -41.92
C VAL A 626 -15.53 19.35 -43.06
N ASN A 627 -15.53 18.59 -44.16
CA ASN A 627 -14.71 18.89 -45.33
C ASN A 627 -15.16 20.15 -46.09
N SER A 628 -16.40 20.60 -45.90
CA SER A 628 -16.92 21.82 -46.53
C SER A 628 -16.55 23.11 -45.77
N LEU A 629 -16.13 22.98 -44.51
CA LEU A 629 -15.76 24.11 -43.65
C LEU A 629 -14.36 24.63 -43.98
N ASP A 630 -14.14 25.92 -43.72
CA ASP A 630 -12.83 26.54 -43.81
C ASP A 630 -11.89 26.05 -42.69
N LYS A 631 -10.59 25.96 -42.98
CA LYS A 631 -9.58 25.45 -42.04
C LYS A 631 -9.58 26.18 -40.68
N LYS A 632 -9.86 27.49 -40.68
CA LYS A 632 -9.92 28.31 -39.46
C LYS A 632 -11.12 27.93 -38.60
N LYS A 633 -12.29 27.71 -39.22
CA LYS A 633 -13.47 27.22 -38.52
C LYS A 633 -13.29 25.80 -38.00
N VAL A 634 -12.68 24.89 -38.77
CA VAL A 634 -12.34 23.55 -38.28
C VAL A 634 -11.41 23.60 -37.07
N ARG A 635 -10.37 24.44 -37.13
CA ARG A 635 -9.48 24.68 -35.99
C ARG A 635 -10.25 25.13 -34.75
N ASN A 636 -11.11 26.13 -34.89
CA ASN A 636 -11.81 26.74 -33.76
C ASN A 636 -12.90 25.84 -33.18
N ASP A 637 -13.64 25.14 -34.04
CA ASP A 637 -14.84 24.40 -33.66
C ASP A 637 -14.51 22.96 -33.22
N PHE A 638 -13.48 22.32 -33.79
CA PHE A 638 -13.23 20.88 -33.55
C PHE A 638 -11.89 20.57 -32.91
N THR A 639 -10.84 21.36 -33.16
CA THR A 639 -9.45 21.00 -32.77
C THR A 639 -8.75 22.06 -31.92
N LEU A 640 -9.46 23.07 -31.42
CA LEU A 640 -8.87 24.23 -30.74
C LEU A 640 -8.05 23.83 -29.52
N VAL A 641 -8.55 22.85 -28.76
CA VAL A 641 -7.87 22.30 -27.57
C VAL A 641 -6.61 21.49 -27.91
N MET A 642 -6.47 21.02 -29.16
CA MET A 642 -5.23 20.41 -29.66
C MET A 642 -4.22 21.49 -30.12
N ALA A 643 -4.71 22.53 -30.82
CA ALA A 643 -3.88 23.57 -31.44
C ALA A 643 -3.28 24.57 -30.45
N GLN A 644 -3.91 24.79 -29.28
CA GLN A 644 -3.38 25.64 -28.22
C GLN A 644 -2.15 25.04 -27.50
N GLY A 645 -1.73 23.83 -27.89
CA GLY A 645 -0.74 23.01 -27.21
C GLY A 645 0.67 22.99 -27.79
N LYS A 646 1.47 24.04 -27.61
CA LYS A 646 2.92 23.91 -27.74
C LYS A 646 3.53 23.55 -26.37
N SER A 647 3.57 22.24 -26.13
CA SER A 647 4.39 21.45 -25.21
C SER A 647 4.21 21.44 -23.68
N GLN A 648 3.43 22.31 -23.02
CA GLN A 648 3.14 22.13 -21.56
C GLN A 648 1.70 22.40 -21.10
N ASN A 649 0.80 22.88 -21.98
CA ASN A 649 -0.55 23.33 -21.61
C ASN A 649 -1.68 22.59 -22.35
N THR A 650 -1.61 21.27 -22.48
CA THR A 650 -2.71 20.44 -23.05
C THR A 650 -3.21 19.42 -22.04
N LEU A 651 -4.53 19.31 -21.86
CA LEU A 651 -5.10 18.20 -21.09
C LEU A 651 -5.14 16.95 -22.00
N PRO A 652 -4.41 15.86 -21.66
CA PRO A 652 -4.34 14.67 -22.52
C PRO A 652 -5.69 14.00 -22.77
N TRP A 653 -6.63 14.15 -21.84
CA TRP A 653 -8.00 13.65 -22.00
C TRP A 653 -8.71 14.31 -23.20
N TRP A 654 -8.68 15.64 -23.30
CA TRP A 654 -9.31 16.38 -24.41
C TRP A 654 -8.60 16.15 -25.75
N ASP A 655 -7.27 16.06 -25.75
CA ASP A 655 -6.53 15.69 -26.95
C ASP A 655 -6.92 14.28 -27.43
N SER A 656 -7.02 13.33 -26.49
CA SER A 656 -7.45 11.96 -26.80
C SER A 656 -8.89 11.90 -27.30
N TYR A 657 -9.81 12.68 -26.69
CA TYR A 657 -11.20 12.79 -27.13
C TYR A 657 -11.30 13.26 -28.59
N VAL A 658 -10.63 14.36 -28.94
CA VAL A 658 -10.68 14.90 -30.31
C VAL A 658 -10.04 13.93 -31.30
N ARG A 659 -8.87 13.37 -31.00
CA ARG A 659 -8.19 12.39 -31.87
C ARG A 659 -9.05 11.15 -32.09
N LEU A 660 -9.72 10.66 -31.05
CA LEU A 660 -10.62 9.52 -31.12
C LEU A 660 -11.82 9.81 -32.02
N GLY A 661 -12.47 10.98 -31.85
CA GLY A 661 -13.57 11.42 -32.72
C GLY A 661 -13.16 11.52 -34.19
N ILE A 662 -11.99 12.11 -34.47
CA ILE A 662 -11.42 12.18 -35.84
C ILE A 662 -11.21 10.77 -36.40
N ARG A 663 -10.58 9.89 -35.62
CA ARG A 663 -10.29 8.52 -36.05
C ARG A 663 -11.56 7.76 -36.39
N LEU A 664 -12.57 7.77 -35.50
CA LEU A 664 -13.84 7.07 -35.71
C LEU A 664 -14.60 7.61 -36.92
N LEU A 665 -14.72 8.94 -37.02
CA LEU A 665 -15.33 9.60 -38.17
C LEU A 665 -14.66 9.18 -39.48
N LYS A 666 -13.32 9.18 -39.54
CA LYS A 666 -12.58 8.83 -40.75
C LYS A 666 -12.59 7.34 -41.06
N SER A 667 -12.41 6.48 -40.08
CA SER A 667 -12.38 5.03 -40.30
C SER A 667 -13.72 4.53 -40.80
N GLU A 668 -14.82 4.95 -40.16
CA GLU A 668 -16.16 4.50 -40.54
C GLU A 668 -16.65 5.17 -41.82
N ALA A 669 -16.35 6.45 -42.05
CA ALA A 669 -16.63 7.07 -43.34
C ALA A 669 -15.88 6.36 -44.47
N ASN A 670 -14.60 6.02 -44.27
CA ASN A 670 -13.83 5.25 -45.24
C ASN A 670 -14.45 3.87 -45.48
N TYR A 671 -14.85 3.16 -44.42
CA TYR A 671 -15.50 1.85 -44.54
C TYR A 671 -16.81 1.94 -45.33
N SER A 672 -17.67 2.91 -45.01
CA SER A 672 -18.95 3.12 -45.71
C SER A 672 -18.77 3.50 -47.18
N VAL A 673 -17.79 4.35 -47.51
CA VAL A 673 -17.43 4.65 -48.90
C VAL A 673 -16.84 3.42 -49.60
N ALA A 674 -15.97 2.64 -48.94
CA ALA A 674 -15.38 1.43 -49.51
C ALA A 674 -16.45 0.38 -49.82
N ALA A 675 -17.39 0.13 -48.91
CA ALA A 675 -18.53 -0.75 -49.13
C ALA A 675 -19.39 -0.29 -50.32
N SER A 676 -19.68 1.02 -50.39
CA SER A 676 -20.40 1.64 -51.51
C SER A 676 -19.63 1.50 -52.84
N LEU A 677 -18.30 1.57 -52.80
CA LEU A 677 -17.43 1.39 -53.96
C LEU A 677 -17.41 -0.08 -54.43
N THR A 678 -17.39 -1.04 -53.51
CA THR A 678 -17.52 -2.48 -53.83
C THR A 678 -18.86 -2.79 -54.46
N GLU A 679 -19.96 -2.28 -53.90
CA GLU A 679 -21.29 -2.44 -54.50
C GLU A 679 -21.34 -1.82 -55.91
N PHE A 680 -20.74 -0.64 -56.08
CA PHE A 680 -20.61 0.01 -57.38
C PHE A 680 -19.81 -0.84 -58.38
N GLN A 681 -18.66 -1.41 -57.98
CA GLN A 681 -17.89 -2.32 -58.84
C GLN A 681 -18.72 -3.53 -59.27
N ASN A 682 -19.48 -4.14 -58.35
CA ASN A 682 -20.36 -5.26 -58.66
C ASN A 682 -21.40 -4.92 -59.73
N ARG A 683 -21.94 -3.69 -59.72
CA ARG A 683 -22.87 -3.22 -60.76
C ARG A 683 -22.22 -2.99 -62.13
N LEU A 684 -20.90 -2.83 -62.18
CA LEU A 684 -20.14 -2.63 -63.43
C LEU A 684 -19.66 -3.96 -64.08
N TYR A 685 -19.86 -5.11 -63.44
CA TYR A 685 -19.41 -6.43 -63.95
C TYR A 685 -20.16 -6.93 -65.21
N TYR A 686 -21.09 -6.14 -65.74
CA TYR A 686 -21.93 -6.50 -66.88
C TYR A 686 -21.51 -5.79 -68.17
N PHE A 687 -21.82 -6.41 -69.30
CA PHE A 687 -21.64 -5.79 -70.60
C PHE A 687 -22.57 -4.55 -70.73
N PRO A 688 -22.17 -3.45 -71.38
CA PRO A 688 -20.92 -3.22 -72.14
C PRO A 688 -19.75 -2.63 -71.35
N VAL A 689 -19.82 -2.49 -70.02
CA VAL A 689 -18.69 -1.94 -69.24
C VAL A 689 -17.57 -2.96 -69.11
N LEU A 690 -17.90 -4.20 -68.75
CA LEU A 690 -16.95 -5.32 -68.72
C LEU A 690 -16.97 -6.07 -70.06
N ARG A 691 -15.81 -6.14 -70.73
CA ARG A 691 -15.62 -6.79 -72.04
C ARG A 691 -16.09 -8.24 -72.05
N ASN A 692 -15.73 -9.00 -71.02
CA ASN A 692 -16.05 -10.41 -70.82
C ASN A 692 -17.17 -10.64 -69.78
N GLY A 693 -18.01 -9.63 -69.52
CA GLY A 693 -19.20 -9.77 -68.67
C GLY A 693 -20.29 -10.62 -69.31
N ASN A 694 -21.30 -11.03 -68.52
CA ASN A 694 -22.42 -11.83 -69.02
C ASN A 694 -23.16 -11.09 -70.15
N THR A 695 -23.21 -11.71 -71.33
CA THR A 695 -23.77 -11.11 -72.56
C THR A 695 -25.20 -11.56 -72.89
N SER A 696 -25.78 -12.47 -72.08
CA SER A 696 -26.98 -13.26 -72.43
C SER A 696 -28.19 -13.03 -71.53
N GLY A 697 -28.10 -12.21 -70.46
CA GLY A 697 -29.22 -12.03 -69.52
C GLY A 697 -29.35 -10.67 -68.83
N GLN A 698 -28.24 -9.98 -68.51
CA GLN A 698 -28.24 -8.65 -67.90
C GLN A 698 -27.24 -7.75 -68.63
N VAL A 699 -27.75 -6.73 -69.31
CA VAL A 699 -26.96 -5.69 -69.99
C VAL A 699 -27.33 -4.35 -69.36
N ILE A 700 -26.32 -3.52 -69.08
CA ILE A 700 -26.56 -2.19 -68.50
C ILE A 700 -27.16 -1.31 -69.60
N VAL A 701 -28.34 -0.74 -69.36
CA VAL A 701 -29.03 0.15 -70.30
C VAL A 701 -28.48 1.58 -70.22
N PRO A 702 -28.65 2.42 -71.25
CA PRO A 702 -28.09 3.79 -71.27
C PRO A 702 -28.47 4.65 -70.05
N GLU A 703 -29.72 4.55 -69.57
CA GLU A 703 -30.18 5.30 -68.39
C GLU A 703 -29.45 4.90 -67.11
N ASP A 704 -29.19 3.61 -66.93
CA ASP A 704 -28.46 3.09 -65.77
C ASP A 704 -26.96 3.40 -65.87
N MET A 705 -26.39 3.47 -67.08
CA MET A 705 -25.03 3.98 -67.27
C MET A 705 -24.89 5.43 -66.81
N GLN A 706 -25.88 6.29 -67.06
CA GLN A 706 -25.84 7.66 -66.54
C GLN A 706 -25.91 7.70 -65.01
N LYS A 707 -26.73 6.85 -64.38
CA LYS A 707 -26.78 6.74 -62.91
C LYS A 707 -25.45 6.25 -62.34
N LEU A 708 -24.87 5.20 -62.93
CA LEU A 708 -23.56 4.67 -62.56
C LEU A 708 -22.45 5.70 -62.80
N ARG A 709 -22.53 6.50 -63.86
CA ARG A 709 -21.58 7.59 -64.11
C ARG A 709 -21.64 8.66 -63.02
N LYS A 710 -22.85 9.09 -62.65
CA LYS A 710 -23.05 10.03 -61.54
C LYS A 710 -22.50 9.46 -60.23
N GLN A 711 -22.70 8.16 -59.99
CA GLN A 711 -22.17 7.45 -58.83
C GLN A 711 -20.62 7.39 -58.87
N LEU A 712 -20.00 7.06 -60.00
CA LEU A 712 -18.54 7.07 -60.19
C LEU A 712 -17.92 8.44 -59.89
N LEU A 713 -18.52 9.51 -60.41
CA LEU A 713 -18.07 10.88 -60.19
C LEU A 713 -18.23 11.30 -58.72
N SER A 714 -19.24 10.79 -58.02
CA SER A 714 -19.50 11.10 -56.61
C SER A 714 -18.43 10.55 -55.64
N PHE A 715 -17.69 9.51 -56.04
CA PHE A 715 -16.59 8.97 -55.24
C PHE A 715 -15.31 9.82 -55.33
N GLY A 716 -15.23 10.81 -56.23
CA GLY A 716 -14.07 11.70 -56.35
C GLY A 716 -12.79 11.02 -56.88
N ILE A 717 -12.86 9.76 -57.32
CA ILE A 717 -11.71 8.97 -57.76
C ILE A 717 -11.20 9.45 -59.14
N GLY A 718 -11.99 10.23 -59.89
CA GLY A 718 -11.64 10.67 -61.27
C GLY A 718 -11.50 12.18 -61.54
N GLN A 719 -11.74 13.07 -60.57
CA GLN A 719 -11.63 14.52 -60.85
C GLN A 719 -10.17 14.99 -60.81
N LYS A 720 -9.61 15.34 -61.97
CA LYS A 720 -8.59 16.39 -62.00
C LYS A 720 -9.29 17.67 -61.53
N LYS A 721 -8.85 18.25 -60.41
CA LYS A 721 -9.24 19.62 -60.03
C LYS A 721 -9.03 20.49 -61.27
N ALA A 722 -10.12 21.04 -61.82
CA ALA A 722 -10.00 22.15 -62.75
C ALA A 722 -9.33 23.28 -61.96
N ALA A 723 -8.09 23.59 -62.31
CA ALA A 723 -7.48 24.84 -61.90
C ALA A 723 -8.40 25.96 -62.41
N GLY A 724 -8.80 26.85 -61.50
CA GLY A 724 -9.75 27.91 -61.78
C GLY A 724 -9.30 28.74 -62.98
N ASN A 725 -10.16 28.80 -63.99
CA ASN A 725 -10.19 29.91 -64.93
C ASN A 725 -11.37 30.79 -64.52
N ASP A 726 -11.07 31.84 -63.78
CA ASP A 726 -11.86 33.07 -63.81
C ASP A 726 -10.88 34.24 -63.88
N THR A 727 -10.55 34.61 -65.10
CA THR A 727 -9.86 35.84 -65.44
C THR A 727 -10.89 36.92 -65.72
N GLY A 728 -11.22 37.70 -64.69
CA GLY A 728 -11.89 39.00 -64.79
C GLY A 728 -11.11 40.03 -63.97
N LYS A 729 -10.32 40.85 -64.68
CA LYS A 729 -9.36 41.84 -64.17
C LYS A 729 -9.93 42.82 -63.14
N ASN A 730 -9.20 43.07 -62.06
CA ASN A 730 -8.60 44.39 -61.80
C ASN A 730 -7.42 44.30 -60.84
N GLU A 731 -6.44 45.13 -61.14
CA GLU A 731 -5.06 45.13 -60.64
C GLU A 731 -4.90 45.71 -59.22
N THR A 732 -3.69 45.48 -58.69
CA THR A 732 -2.96 46.20 -57.63
C THR A 732 -3.35 45.94 -56.17
N ALA A 733 -2.53 45.12 -55.50
CA ALA A 733 -1.74 45.59 -54.36
C ALA A 733 -0.56 44.66 -54.06
N ALA A 734 0.61 45.27 -54.12
CA ALA A 734 1.94 44.85 -53.69
C ALA A 734 2.07 43.66 -52.72
N SER A 735 2.99 42.79 -53.10
CA SER A 735 3.77 41.92 -52.23
C SER A 735 4.23 42.64 -50.96
N GLN A 736 3.81 42.13 -49.80
CA GLN A 736 4.54 42.29 -48.54
C GLN A 736 4.65 40.93 -47.85
N ASN A 737 5.92 40.56 -47.64
CA ASN A 737 6.47 39.56 -46.73
C ASN A 737 6.20 38.05 -46.99
N PRO A 738 7.27 37.24 -47.15
CA PRO A 738 7.19 35.81 -46.89
C PRO A 738 7.12 35.62 -45.37
N GLN A 739 5.91 35.62 -44.82
CA GLN A 739 5.70 35.24 -43.42
C GLN A 739 5.34 33.77 -43.31
N ALA A 740 6.26 33.06 -42.66
CA ALA A 740 6.07 31.85 -41.88
C ALA A 740 5.44 30.65 -42.59
N GLU A 741 6.24 29.58 -42.68
CA GLU A 741 5.72 28.21 -42.68
C GLU A 741 4.64 28.09 -41.59
N GLU A 742 3.37 28.10 -42.00
CA GLU A 742 2.28 27.63 -41.17
C GLU A 742 2.59 26.16 -40.87
N SER A 743 3.14 25.90 -39.68
CA SER A 743 3.24 24.56 -39.11
C SER A 743 1.91 23.87 -39.36
N SER A 744 1.92 22.78 -40.14
CA SER A 744 0.73 22.00 -40.46
C SER A 744 -0.03 21.69 -39.17
N ASP A 745 -1.22 22.24 -39.03
CA ASP A 745 -2.12 21.93 -37.91
C ASP A 745 -2.60 20.50 -38.08
N GLU A 746 -1.95 19.59 -37.36
CA GLU A 746 -2.15 18.15 -37.43
C GLU A 746 -3.64 17.81 -37.32
N GLY A 747 -4.35 18.39 -36.34
CA GLY A 747 -5.77 18.12 -36.11
C GLY A 747 -6.65 18.50 -37.30
N VAL A 748 -6.45 19.70 -37.85
CA VAL A 748 -7.21 20.16 -39.04
C VAL A 748 -6.91 19.29 -40.26
N SER A 749 -5.63 18.94 -40.46
CA SER A 749 -5.23 18.09 -41.59
C SER A 749 -5.81 16.68 -41.49
N SER A 750 -5.88 16.09 -40.30
CA SER A 750 -6.43 14.75 -40.07
C SER A 750 -7.95 14.72 -40.24
N ILE A 751 -8.69 15.67 -39.66
CA ILE A 751 -10.15 15.69 -39.77
C ILE A 751 -10.64 16.07 -41.17
N GLN A 752 -9.83 16.79 -41.95
CA GLN A 752 -10.14 17.10 -43.35
C GLN A 752 -9.42 16.19 -44.36
N GLU A 753 -8.85 15.08 -43.90
CA GLU A 753 -8.17 14.15 -44.80
C GLU A 753 -9.17 13.60 -45.84
N PRO A 754 -8.82 13.59 -47.14
CA PRO A 754 -9.66 12.98 -48.16
C PRO A 754 -9.95 11.51 -47.85
N LEU A 755 -11.21 11.09 -48.04
CA LEU A 755 -11.52 9.66 -47.96
C LEU A 755 -10.82 8.89 -49.08
N LEU A 756 -10.46 7.64 -48.82
CA LEU A 756 -9.75 6.76 -49.76
C LEU A 756 -8.40 7.31 -50.28
N ASN A 757 -7.74 8.22 -49.54
CA ASN A 757 -6.47 8.85 -49.95
C ASN A 757 -5.37 7.82 -50.32
N GLY A 758 -5.32 6.70 -49.60
CA GLY A 758 -4.40 5.58 -49.86
C GLY A 758 -4.71 4.73 -51.10
N LEU A 759 -5.91 4.87 -51.69
CA LEU A 759 -6.36 4.05 -52.82
C LEU A 759 -5.54 4.33 -54.09
N LYS A 760 -5.13 5.58 -54.32
CA LYS A 760 -4.36 6.00 -55.51
C LYS A 760 -2.84 5.95 -55.32
N ALA A 761 -2.36 5.78 -54.09
CA ALA A 761 -0.94 5.85 -53.78
C ALA A 761 -0.19 4.72 -54.49
N GLY A 762 0.69 5.06 -55.45
CA GLY A 762 1.47 4.10 -56.23
C GLY A 762 0.67 3.27 -57.25
N ARG A 763 -0.63 3.56 -57.44
CA ARG A 763 -1.55 2.77 -58.28
C ARG A 763 -2.07 3.54 -59.49
N SER A 764 -1.27 3.59 -60.55
CA SER A 764 -1.66 4.21 -61.83
C SER A 764 -2.77 3.44 -62.56
N ASP A 765 -2.87 2.14 -62.30
CA ASP A 765 -3.90 1.23 -62.82
C ASP A 765 -5.33 1.67 -62.45
N ILE A 766 -5.54 2.16 -61.22
CA ILE A 766 -6.87 2.65 -60.80
C ILE A 766 -7.27 3.91 -61.56
N SER A 767 -6.32 4.84 -61.75
CA SER A 767 -6.62 6.10 -62.43
C SER A 767 -6.95 5.88 -63.91
N GLU A 768 -6.24 4.95 -64.56
CA GLU A 768 -6.53 4.54 -65.94
C GLU A 768 -7.88 3.80 -66.03
N TRP A 769 -8.15 2.85 -65.13
CA TRP A 769 -9.43 2.13 -65.08
C TRP A 769 -10.61 3.09 -64.89
N VAL A 770 -10.54 4.03 -63.94
CA VAL A 770 -11.60 5.03 -63.70
C VAL A 770 -11.84 5.88 -64.95
N SER A 771 -10.78 6.29 -65.65
CA SER A 771 -10.91 7.05 -66.90
C SER A 771 -11.57 6.24 -68.01
N ASN A 772 -11.25 4.95 -68.12
CA ASN A 772 -11.83 4.06 -69.13
C ASN A 772 -13.30 3.77 -68.82
N VAL A 773 -13.66 3.54 -67.56
CA VAL A 773 -15.04 3.35 -67.13
C VAL A 773 -15.86 4.63 -67.30
N ASP A 774 -15.36 5.82 -66.91
CA ASP A 774 -16.08 7.09 -67.17
C ASP A 774 -16.29 7.31 -68.67
N PHE A 775 -15.29 7.01 -69.51
CA PHE A 775 -15.44 7.08 -70.96
C PHE A 775 -16.59 6.19 -71.43
N ILE A 776 -16.65 4.91 -71.02
CA ILE A 776 -17.69 3.98 -71.45
C ILE A 776 -19.07 4.45 -70.97
N LEU A 777 -19.21 4.75 -69.67
CA LEU A 777 -20.48 5.18 -69.09
C LEU A 777 -20.98 6.49 -69.70
N LYS A 778 -20.07 7.42 -70.05
CA LYS A 778 -20.41 8.66 -70.77
C LYS A 778 -20.86 8.38 -72.20
N THR A 779 -20.10 7.54 -72.90
CA THR A 779 -20.22 7.33 -74.34
C THR A 779 -21.49 6.55 -74.69
N PHE A 780 -21.81 5.51 -73.92
CA PHE A 780 -22.98 4.64 -74.17
C PHE A 780 -24.20 5.01 -73.32
N GLY A 781 -24.05 5.89 -72.33
CA GLY A 781 -25.17 6.41 -71.53
C GLY A 781 -25.89 7.61 -72.14
N SER A 782 -25.41 8.17 -73.25
CA SER A 782 -26.02 9.34 -73.90
C SER A 782 -27.20 8.94 -74.78
N THR A 783 -28.42 9.35 -74.41
CA THR A 783 -29.64 9.16 -75.22
C THR A 783 -29.80 10.23 -76.30
N ASP A 784 -29.33 11.45 -76.05
CA ASP A 784 -29.46 12.58 -76.98
C ASP A 784 -28.48 12.50 -78.16
N ASN A 785 -27.31 11.90 -77.91
CA ASN A 785 -26.28 11.65 -78.92
C ASN A 785 -25.87 10.17 -78.85
N PRO A 786 -26.67 9.24 -79.39
CA PRO A 786 -26.35 7.83 -79.38
C PRO A 786 -25.17 7.54 -80.30
N VAL A 787 -24.34 6.57 -79.92
CA VAL A 787 -23.18 6.16 -80.72
C VAL A 787 -23.65 5.48 -81.99
N ILE A 788 -23.29 6.01 -83.15
CA ILE A 788 -23.56 5.35 -84.44
C ILE A 788 -22.42 4.38 -84.76
N ALA A 789 -22.78 3.12 -84.98
CA ALA A 789 -21.87 2.08 -85.41
C ALA A 789 -22.05 1.82 -86.91
N LYS A 790 -20.92 1.67 -87.62
CA LYS A 790 -20.89 1.30 -89.04
C LYS A 790 -20.17 -0.03 -89.19
N ILE A 791 -20.83 -0.99 -89.83
CA ILE A 791 -20.27 -2.28 -90.20
C ILE A 791 -20.25 -2.35 -91.72
N ALA A 792 -19.09 -2.68 -92.28
CA ALA A 792 -18.88 -2.80 -93.70
C ALA A 792 -18.22 -4.14 -94.06
N ILE A 793 -18.45 -4.58 -95.29
CA ILE A 793 -17.68 -5.67 -95.91
C ILE A 793 -16.52 -5.03 -96.67
N PRO A 794 -15.26 -5.25 -96.26
CA PRO A 794 -14.11 -4.76 -96.98
C PRO A 794 -14.04 -5.29 -98.41
N ASN A 795 -13.36 -4.54 -99.28
CA ASN A 795 -13.12 -5.00 -100.65
C ASN A 795 -12.34 -6.32 -100.72
N ILE A 796 -12.45 -7.02 -101.85
CA ILE A 796 -11.89 -8.35 -102.06
C ILE A 796 -10.36 -8.41 -101.87
N ARG A 797 -9.65 -7.32 -102.19
CA ARG A 797 -8.18 -7.24 -102.01
C ARG A 797 -7.83 -7.24 -100.52
N THR A 798 -8.50 -6.40 -99.73
CA THR A 798 -8.32 -6.31 -98.28
C THR A 798 -8.72 -7.61 -97.59
N GLN A 799 -9.83 -8.23 -98.01
CA GLN A 799 -10.28 -9.53 -97.50
C GLN A 799 -9.26 -10.64 -97.72
N ASN A 800 -8.77 -10.80 -98.95
CA ASN A 800 -7.78 -11.82 -99.28
C ASN A 800 -6.43 -11.56 -98.58
N ALA A 801 -6.00 -10.30 -98.51
CA ALA A 801 -4.77 -9.92 -97.82
C ALA A 801 -4.82 -10.23 -96.31
N LEU A 802 -5.98 -10.02 -95.67
CA LEU A 802 -6.19 -10.38 -94.26
C LEU A 802 -6.20 -11.90 -94.06
N ILE A 803 -6.94 -12.65 -94.89
CA ILE A 803 -7.00 -14.12 -94.79
C ILE A 803 -5.59 -14.72 -94.94
N GLU A 804 -4.85 -14.33 -95.98
CA GLU A 804 -3.50 -14.84 -96.24
C GLU A 804 -2.52 -14.52 -95.10
N LYS A 805 -2.56 -13.28 -94.58
CA LYS A 805 -1.67 -12.82 -93.53
C LYS A 805 -1.88 -13.54 -92.19
N LEU A 806 -3.11 -13.94 -91.88
CA LEU A 806 -3.50 -14.34 -90.52
C LEU A 806 -3.84 -15.82 -90.38
N TYR A 807 -4.38 -16.44 -91.44
CA TYR A 807 -4.88 -17.82 -91.41
C TYR A 807 -4.18 -18.73 -92.44
N GLY A 808 -3.28 -18.19 -93.27
CA GLY A 808 -2.52 -18.95 -94.26
C GLY A 808 -3.38 -19.44 -95.44
N LYS A 809 -2.88 -20.43 -96.21
CA LYS A 809 -3.52 -20.94 -97.43
C LYS A 809 -4.67 -21.92 -97.19
N ASP A 810 -4.88 -22.36 -95.95
CA ASP A 810 -5.83 -23.42 -95.60
C ASP A 810 -7.27 -22.91 -95.39
N TYR A 811 -7.46 -21.58 -95.35
CA TYR A 811 -8.77 -20.96 -95.20
C TYR A 811 -9.24 -20.27 -96.49
N SER A 812 -10.48 -20.54 -96.89
CA SER A 812 -11.09 -19.90 -98.06
C SER A 812 -11.90 -18.66 -97.67
N ASN A 813 -11.90 -17.65 -98.54
CA ASN A 813 -12.74 -16.48 -98.37
C ASN A 813 -14.22 -16.86 -98.55
N ALA A 814 -15.02 -16.67 -97.49
CA ALA A 814 -16.44 -17.00 -97.51
C ALA A 814 -17.20 -16.28 -98.64
N MET A 815 -16.75 -15.10 -99.07
CA MET A 815 -17.33 -14.33 -100.18
C MET A 815 -17.29 -15.06 -101.52
N LEU A 816 -16.33 -15.97 -101.73
CA LEU A 816 -16.22 -16.72 -102.98
C LEU A 816 -17.34 -17.75 -103.13
N ARG A 817 -17.83 -18.26 -102.00
CA ARG A 817 -18.88 -19.28 -101.91
C ARG A 817 -20.26 -18.67 -101.68
N PHE A 818 -20.36 -17.74 -100.73
CA PHE A 818 -21.59 -17.03 -100.43
C PHE A 818 -21.49 -15.64 -101.02
N ARG A 819 -22.10 -15.41 -102.19
CA ARG A 819 -22.02 -14.15 -102.95
C ARG A 819 -22.99 -13.08 -102.43
N TYR A 820 -23.95 -13.47 -101.58
CA TYR A 820 -24.95 -12.56 -101.03
C TYR A 820 -25.17 -12.80 -99.54
N VAL A 821 -25.57 -11.76 -98.82
CA VAL A 821 -25.89 -11.81 -97.39
C VAL A 821 -27.15 -10.97 -97.09
N ASP A 822 -28.09 -11.55 -96.34
CA ASP A 822 -29.19 -10.80 -95.74
C ASP A 822 -28.81 -10.39 -94.33
N ILE A 823 -29.03 -9.11 -94.02
CA ILE A 823 -28.75 -8.58 -92.69
C ILE A 823 -30.04 -8.23 -92.00
N ARG A 824 -30.17 -8.71 -90.77
CA ARG A 824 -31.22 -8.31 -89.82
C ARG A 824 -30.60 -7.74 -88.57
N ALA A 825 -30.85 -6.45 -88.32
CA ALA A 825 -30.53 -5.80 -87.06
C ALA A 825 -31.80 -5.74 -86.19
N GLY A 826 -31.84 -6.50 -85.10
CA GLY A 826 -33.01 -6.58 -84.21
C GLY A 826 -34.31 -6.94 -84.94
N LYS A 827 -35.31 -6.06 -84.85
CA LYS A 827 -36.64 -6.21 -85.49
C LYS A 827 -36.73 -5.61 -86.91
N ALA A 828 -35.64 -5.06 -87.45
CA ALA A 828 -35.65 -4.46 -88.78
C ALA A 828 -35.89 -5.51 -89.89
N ALA A 829 -36.45 -5.06 -91.01
CA ALA A 829 -36.63 -5.91 -92.20
C ALA A 829 -35.26 -6.34 -92.78
N LYS A 830 -35.18 -7.58 -93.28
CA LYS A 830 -33.98 -8.11 -93.93
C LYS A 830 -33.66 -7.34 -95.21
N LYS A 831 -32.40 -6.98 -95.40
CA LYS A 831 -31.89 -6.39 -96.66
C LYS A 831 -30.77 -7.27 -97.23
N ARG A 832 -30.89 -7.64 -98.52
CA ARG A 832 -29.89 -8.45 -99.25
C ARG A 832 -28.81 -7.58 -99.86
N PHE A 833 -27.56 -7.93 -99.61
CA PHE A 833 -26.38 -7.27 -100.17
C PHE A 833 -25.46 -8.29 -100.85
N SER A 834 -24.70 -7.85 -101.87
CA SER A 834 -23.57 -8.64 -102.37
C SER A 834 -22.47 -8.67 -101.33
N THR A 835 -21.95 -9.86 -101.03
CA THR A 835 -20.73 -10.00 -100.23
C THR A 835 -19.49 -9.71 -101.07
N PHE A 836 -19.56 -9.81 -102.40
CA PHE A 836 -18.43 -9.51 -103.29
C PHE A 836 -18.33 -8.00 -103.57
N VAL A 837 -17.23 -7.39 -103.14
CA VAL A 837 -16.99 -5.93 -103.15
C VAL A 837 -15.67 -5.63 -103.89
N ASN A 838 -15.73 -4.91 -105.01
CA ASN A 838 -14.58 -4.71 -105.91
C ASN A 838 -13.66 -3.55 -105.51
N ASP A 839 -14.20 -2.37 -105.25
CA ASP A 839 -13.42 -1.12 -105.10
C ASP A 839 -13.45 -0.56 -103.67
N GLU A 840 -14.57 0.02 -103.24
CA GLU A 840 -14.76 0.61 -101.90
C GLU A 840 -15.58 -0.30 -100.97
N ASP A 841 -15.27 -0.27 -99.67
CA ASP A 841 -15.95 -1.07 -98.64
C ASP A 841 -17.47 -0.89 -98.69
N LYS A 842 -18.23 -1.98 -98.67
CA LYS A 842 -19.69 -1.92 -98.68
C LYS A 842 -20.22 -1.78 -97.26
N VAL A 843 -20.74 -0.61 -96.89
CA VAL A 843 -21.47 -0.45 -95.61
C VAL A 843 -22.76 -1.26 -95.66
N ILE A 844 -22.91 -2.14 -94.69
CA ILE A 844 -24.01 -3.11 -94.58
C ILE A 844 -24.88 -2.87 -93.33
N TYR A 845 -24.37 -2.10 -92.37
CA TYR A 845 -25.10 -1.58 -91.22
C TYR A 845 -24.59 -0.19 -90.86
N GLU A 846 -25.49 0.77 -90.66
CA GLU A 846 -25.21 2.12 -90.16
C GLU A 846 -26.42 2.58 -89.34
N ASP A 847 -26.33 2.43 -88.02
CA ASP A 847 -27.34 2.87 -87.06
C ASP A 847 -26.71 2.91 -85.65
N THR A 848 -27.50 3.19 -84.63
CA THR A 848 -27.08 3.17 -83.23
C THR A 848 -26.39 1.85 -82.87
N VAL A 849 -25.39 1.90 -82.00
CA VAL A 849 -24.70 0.71 -81.48
C VAL A 849 -25.63 -0.16 -80.63
N ASP A 850 -26.70 0.43 -80.11
CA ASP A 850 -27.59 -0.15 -79.11
C ASP A 850 -28.72 -1.02 -79.72
N ILE A 851 -28.32 -2.08 -80.42
CA ILE A 851 -29.25 -3.04 -81.05
C ILE A 851 -29.19 -4.42 -80.42
N ASP A 852 -30.34 -5.08 -80.33
CA ASP A 852 -30.53 -6.38 -79.66
C ASP A 852 -29.80 -7.56 -80.30
N SER A 853 -29.62 -7.56 -81.62
CA SER A 853 -28.89 -8.60 -82.33
C SER A 853 -28.54 -8.17 -83.74
N LEU A 854 -27.49 -8.75 -84.29
CA LEU A 854 -27.14 -8.64 -85.70
C LEU A 854 -27.03 -10.03 -86.30
N GLU A 855 -27.93 -10.35 -87.23
CA GLU A 855 -27.95 -11.63 -87.93
C GLU A 855 -27.56 -11.45 -89.39
N LEU A 856 -26.68 -12.33 -89.86
CA LEU A 856 -26.14 -12.40 -91.21
C LEU A 856 -26.49 -13.77 -91.78
N ASP A 857 -27.45 -13.80 -92.69
CA ASP A 857 -27.84 -15.00 -93.41
C ASP A 857 -27.14 -15.01 -94.76
N PHE A 858 -26.31 -16.02 -95.04
CA PHE A 858 -25.45 -16.09 -96.22
C PHE A 858 -26.04 -16.96 -97.32
N TYR A 859 -26.00 -16.49 -98.56
CA TYR A 859 -26.61 -17.11 -99.73
C TYR A 859 -25.60 -17.26 -100.87
N ARG A 860 -25.74 -18.32 -101.68
CA ARG A 860 -24.83 -18.60 -102.80
C ARG A 860 -25.25 -17.77 -104.02
N TYR A 861 -26.54 -17.68 -104.29
CA TYR A 861 -27.14 -16.92 -105.40
C TYR A 861 -28.13 -15.86 -104.88
N SER A 862 -28.44 -14.86 -105.71
CA SER A 862 -29.29 -13.71 -105.32
C SER A 862 -30.75 -14.08 -105.07
N ASP A 863 -31.23 -15.14 -105.73
CA ASP A 863 -32.60 -15.65 -105.74
C ASP A 863 -32.81 -16.86 -104.82
N ASP A 864 -31.77 -17.29 -104.08
CA ASP A 864 -31.87 -18.39 -103.12
C ASP A 864 -32.92 -18.08 -102.03
N SER A 865 -33.87 -19.00 -101.85
CA SER A 865 -34.95 -18.90 -100.86
C SER A 865 -34.53 -19.33 -99.44
N LYS A 866 -33.42 -20.08 -99.30
CA LYS A 866 -32.87 -20.54 -98.03
C LYS A 866 -31.40 -20.16 -97.91
N ALA A 867 -31.00 -19.72 -96.72
CA ALA A 867 -29.60 -19.39 -96.44
C ALA A 867 -28.76 -20.67 -96.32
N GLY A 868 -27.57 -20.67 -96.90
CA GLY A 868 -26.61 -21.78 -96.81
C GLY A 868 -25.73 -21.73 -95.57
N ALA A 869 -25.67 -20.58 -94.89
CA ALA A 869 -25.07 -20.41 -93.58
C ALA A 869 -25.74 -19.26 -92.83
N LYS A 870 -25.68 -19.28 -91.50
CA LYS A 870 -26.19 -18.20 -90.65
C LYS A 870 -25.18 -17.86 -89.57
N VAL A 871 -24.89 -16.58 -89.40
CA VAL A 871 -24.10 -16.06 -88.29
C VAL A 871 -24.97 -15.07 -87.54
N ALA A 872 -25.09 -15.23 -86.23
CA ALA A 872 -25.86 -14.33 -85.38
C ALA A 872 -24.99 -13.83 -84.22
N ILE A 873 -24.89 -12.51 -84.10
CA ILE A 873 -24.32 -11.84 -82.94
C ILE A 873 -25.49 -11.48 -82.04
N ASN A 874 -25.75 -12.33 -81.05
CA ASN A 874 -26.92 -12.23 -80.19
C ASN A 874 -26.68 -11.30 -79.00
N GLY A 875 -27.72 -10.59 -78.58
CA GLY A 875 -27.77 -9.73 -77.39
C GLY A 875 -27.38 -8.27 -77.68
N ARG A 876 -27.97 -7.37 -76.87
CA ARG A 876 -27.85 -5.91 -76.97
C ARG A 876 -26.40 -5.44 -77.13
N TYR A 877 -26.21 -4.35 -77.88
CA TYR A 877 -24.91 -3.81 -78.32
C TYR A 877 -24.11 -4.73 -79.28
N ALA A 878 -24.79 -5.41 -80.21
CA ALA A 878 -24.15 -6.35 -81.15
C ALA A 878 -22.94 -5.79 -81.93
N PRO A 879 -22.95 -4.54 -82.46
CA PRO A 879 -21.77 -3.96 -83.13
C PRO A 879 -20.59 -3.74 -82.19
N LEU A 880 -20.84 -3.46 -80.91
CA LEU A 880 -19.78 -3.33 -79.91
C LEU A 880 -19.17 -4.68 -79.55
N LYS A 881 -19.96 -5.75 -79.50
CA LYS A 881 -19.46 -7.11 -79.29
C LYS A 881 -18.47 -7.52 -80.37
N LEU A 882 -18.77 -7.19 -81.64
CA LEU A 882 -17.83 -7.37 -82.75
C LEU A 882 -16.55 -6.57 -82.54
N TYR A 883 -16.65 -5.31 -82.13
CA TYR A 883 -15.47 -4.47 -81.89
C TYR A 883 -14.60 -4.97 -80.73
N LEU A 884 -15.19 -5.63 -79.74
CA LEU A 884 -14.48 -6.15 -78.56
C LEU A 884 -14.12 -7.64 -78.69
N ASP A 885 -14.28 -8.22 -79.88
CA ASP A 885 -13.91 -9.61 -80.15
C ASP A 885 -12.40 -9.84 -79.93
N GLU A 886 -12.02 -11.00 -79.39
CA GLU A 886 -10.62 -11.36 -79.12
C GLU A 886 -9.79 -11.53 -80.38
N HIS A 887 -10.44 -11.80 -81.52
CA HIS A 887 -9.81 -11.96 -82.82
C HIS A 887 -9.85 -10.67 -83.67
N LEU A 888 -10.19 -9.52 -83.08
CA LEU A 888 -10.17 -8.22 -83.74
C LEU A 888 -8.76 -7.83 -84.21
N ILE A 889 -8.68 -7.17 -85.37
CA ILE A 889 -7.42 -6.85 -86.04
C ILE A 889 -7.37 -5.37 -86.39
N HIS A 890 -6.32 -4.70 -85.93
CA HIS A 890 -6.01 -3.33 -86.28
C HIS A 890 -4.96 -3.27 -87.38
N LEU A 891 -5.22 -2.49 -88.42
CA LEU A 891 -4.22 -2.16 -89.45
C LEU A 891 -3.72 -0.74 -89.19
N ASN A 892 -2.41 -0.59 -88.92
CA ASN A 892 -1.77 0.69 -88.55
C ASN A 892 -1.93 1.83 -89.57
N ASN A 893 -2.41 1.56 -90.78
CA ASN A 893 -2.51 2.51 -91.89
C ASN A 893 -3.96 2.86 -92.31
N ASP A 894 -4.99 2.46 -91.55
CA ASP A 894 -6.38 2.81 -91.90
C ASP A 894 -6.76 4.22 -91.39
N LYS A 895 -7.12 5.12 -92.31
CA LYS A 895 -7.45 6.53 -92.02
C LYS A 895 -8.69 6.70 -91.13
N ASN A 896 -9.53 5.67 -91.00
CA ASN A 896 -10.81 5.74 -90.28
C ASN A 896 -10.79 5.13 -88.87
N ASN A 897 -9.62 4.75 -88.32
CA ASN A 897 -9.53 3.99 -87.05
C ASN A 897 -10.42 2.74 -87.03
N ALA A 898 -10.58 2.10 -88.19
CA ALA A 898 -11.46 0.96 -88.34
C ALA A 898 -10.77 -0.34 -87.94
N SER A 899 -11.57 -1.30 -87.47
CA SER A 899 -11.09 -2.59 -86.98
C SER A 899 -11.73 -3.72 -87.76
N TYR A 900 -10.98 -4.80 -87.99
CA TYR A 900 -11.41 -5.91 -88.83
C TYR A 900 -11.67 -7.14 -87.96
N VAL A 901 -12.87 -7.71 -88.04
CA VAL A 901 -13.30 -8.85 -87.24
C VAL A 901 -13.49 -10.06 -88.16
N PRO A 902 -12.78 -11.18 -87.94
CA PRO A 902 -13.01 -12.40 -88.68
C PRO A 902 -14.34 -13.04 -88.24
N VAL A 903 -15.24 -13.24 -89.20
CA VAL A 903 -16.49 -13.96 -89.02
C VAL A 903 -16.37 -15.32 -89.68
N ASN A 904 -16.43 -16.37 -88.85
CA ASN A 904 -16.44 -17.75 -89.33
C ASN A 904 -17.81 -18.09 -89.89
N VAL A 905 -17.87 -18.39 -91.17
CA VAL A 905 -19.09 -18.79 -91.88
C VAL A 905 -19.02 -20.29 -92.13
N LEU A 906 -19.81 -21.05 -91.37
CA LEU A 906 -19.93 -22.51 -91.52
C LEU A 906 -21.18 -22.83 -92.34
N SER A 907 -20.99 -23.52 -93.46
CA SER A 907 -22.12 -23.99 -94.28
C SER A 907 -22.87 -25.13 -93.59
N SER A 908 -24.13 -25.34 -93.96
CA SER A 908 -24.91 -26.52 -93.52
C SER A 908 -24.29 -27.87 -93.93
N GLU A 909 -23.35 -27.87 -94.87
CA GLU A 909 -22.62 -29.06 -95.37
C GLU A 909 -21.26 -29.28 -94.67
N GLY A 910 -20.90 -28.43 -93.70
CA GLY A 910 -19.67 -28.56 -92.89
C GLY A 910 -18.46 -27.79 -93.39
N ASP A 911 -18.55 -27.14 -94.56
CA ASP A 911 -17.44 -26.34 -95.10
C ASP A 911 -17.27 -24.99 -94.38
N LYS A 912 -16.01 -24.62 -94.13
CA LYS A 912 -15.61 -23.43 -93.38
C LYS A 912 -15.03 -22.36 -94.31
N GLY A 913 -15.48 -21.12 -94.14
CA GLY A 913 -14.87 -19.94 -94.75
C GLY A 913 -14.83 -18.77 -93.77
N ILE A 914 -13.91 -17.83 -94.00
CA ILE A 914 -13.78 -16.61 -93.19
C ILE A 914 -14.23 -15.41 -94.01
N LEU A 915 -15.04 -14.54 -93.39
CA LEU A 915 -15.37 -13.21 -93.89
C LEU A 915 -14.90 -12.18 -92.86
N PHE A 916 -14.07 -11.22 -93.24
CA PHE A 916 -13.79 -10.10 -92.36
C PHE A 916 -14.90 -9.07 -92.43
N LEU A 917 -15.33 -8.55 -91.29
CA LEU A 917 -16.19 -7.37 -91.18
C LEU A 917 -15.37 -6.20 -90.68
N LYS A 918 -15.51 -5.05 -91.33
CA LYS A 918 -14.91 -3.79 -90.90
C LYS A 918 -15.88 -3.07 -89.98
N VAL A 919 -15.49 -2.84 -88.73
CA VAL A 919 -16.30 -2.15 -87.71
C VAL A 919 -15.62 -0.83 -87.33
N TYR A 920 -16.39 0.24 -87.38
CA TYR A 920 -15.95 1.57 -86.93
C TYR A 920 -17.14 2.39 -86.41
N PHE A 921 -16.86 3.39 -85.58
CA PHE A 921 -17.87 4.20 -84.92
C PHE A 921 -17.76 5.66 -85.36
N GLY A 922 -18.87 6.40 -85.31
CA GLY A 922 -18.90 7.83 -85.64
C GLY A 922 -18.07 8.72 -84.70
N GLN A 923 -17.45 8.13 -83.67
CA GLN A 923 -16.56 8.79 -82.73
C GLN A 923 -15.40 7.86 -82.34
N LYS A 924 -14.36 8.44 -81.76
CA LYS A 924 -13.17 7.69 -81.32
C LYS A 924 -13.51 6.80 -80.11
N MET A 925 -13.24 5.50 -80.22
CA MET A 925 -13.46 4.51 -79.16
C MET A 925 -12.18 4.21 -78.37
N LEU A 926 -12.32 3.64 -77.18
CA LEU A 926 -11.20 3.01 -76.47
C LEU A 926 -10.73 1.78 -77.24
N ALA A 927 -9.42 1.58 -77.31
CA ALA A 927 -8.86 0.34 -77.85
C ALA A 927 -9.33 -0.87 -77.01
N PRO A 928 -9.58 -2.04 -77.62
CA PRO A 928 -10.10 -3.21 -76.91
C PRO A 928 -9.26 -3.66 -75.71
N GLU A 929 -7.94 -3.46 -75.75
CA GLU A 929 -7.02 -3.83 -74.67
C GLU A 929 -7.15 -2.90 -73.45
N LYS A 930 -7.64 -1.67 -73.68
CA LYS A 930 -7.94 -0.68 -72.63
C LYS A 930 -9.37 -0.81 -72.10
N TRP A 931 -10.18 -1.68 -72.69
CA TRP A 931 -11.52 -1.95 -72.19
C TRP A 931 -11.44 -2.74 -70.88
N PRO A 932 -12.22 -2.39 -69.84
CA PRO A 932 -12.26 -3.17 -68.61
C PRO A 932 -12.63 -4.64 -68.89
N SER A 933 -11.88 -5.58 -68.33
CA SER A 933 -12.05 -7.03 -68.39
C SER A 933 -11.76 -7.63 -67.01
N VAL A 934 -12.13 -8.90 -66.79
CA VAL A 934 -11.80 -9.61 -65.53
C VAL A 934 -10.29 -9.59 -65.24
N GLU A 935 -9.44 -9.55 -66.27
CA GLU A 935 -7.97 -9.59 -66.15
C GLU A 935 -7.36 -8.25 -65.74
N ASN A 936 -7.97 -7.13 -66.14
CA ASN A 936 -7.51 -5.78 -65.80
C ASN A 936 -8.43 -5.07 -64.78
N TRP A 937 -9.24 -5.85 -64.05
CA TRP A 937 -10.16 -5.35 -63.04
C TRP A 937 -9.42 -5.02 -61.74
N PRO A 938 -9.36 -3.75 -61.31
CA PRO A 938 -8.65 -3.39 -60.08
C PRO A 938 -9.45 -3.83 -58.85
N ALA A 939 -8.77 -4.44 -57.88
CA ALA A 939 -9.32 -4.56 -56.53
C ALA A 939 -9.35 -3.17 -55.88
N LEU A 940 -10.54 -2.57 -55.76
CA LEU A 940 -10.73 -1.27 -55.09
C LEU A 940 -11.07 -1.42 -53.60
N SER A 941 -11.28 -2.66 -53.13
CA SER A 941 -11.65 -2.98 -51.74
C SER A 941 -10.50 -3.58 -50.93
N ALA A 942 -9.26 -3.54 -51.41
CA ALA A 942 -8.10 -4.08 -50.70
C ALA A 942 -7.52 -3.10 -49.65
N TYR A 943 -8.41 -2.42 -48.93
CA TYR A 943 -8.11 -1.57 -47.76
C TYR A 943 -9.10 -1.86 -46.64
#